data_AF-A0A2E8PXD6-F1
#
_entry.id   AF-A0A2E8PXD6-F1
#
_cell.length_a   1.000
_cell.length_b   1.000
_cell.length_c   1.000
_cell.angle_alpha   90.00
_cell.angle_beta   90.00
_cell.angle_gamma   90.00
#
_symmetry.space_group_name_H-M   'P 1'
#
loop_
_entity.id
_entity.type
_entity.pdbx_description
1 polymer ?
#
loop_
_entity_poly.entity_id
_entity_poly.type
_entity_poly.pdbx_seq_one_letter_code
_entity_poly.pdbx_strand_id
1 'polypeptide(L)'
;MARLRKYINADNQYVRRIHLLIWLILFSFLPHCNTRSAVPEEGTVTIPTADVYGLSGSWLFFPEDLPQEAVLHSGPAIRKALSIRIPLSWHQAGLEIQGSAWYRLNVDILNPALLELREKREGLSLLLPHTDAAVEVYWNGKLVGRNGKIGPDGKLLESGHRTAVHDIPLEFVEPGRNVITIRNASYYGVGGFLTSGVFLGPQKEIHALFERNVIWNSVLGLIFVVVGIQHIGLFLLYRRALSYLYFGLFSASFGLIVLSLHTLISFWYENYLIEHQILFQSLIWIAIFHLQYLKKFYRFRIRIPTALIIAFCSVVSLFGLTSLFWEEGLYYTEKYIIPATLVSHILGIVWGTMVSMRALRKGIREARIIVIGYVIFGITTLLDILGYLNLFSMVGLTEEGFMAFVFCMGIALSSAFSTAHLQKEKLVTRLRANISKLMQTQQGLEFSEEKYRQLVENSAELIFTLTPSGEIITMNRQSQTHLGRSPRKLVGKNIAELAAHEPIGTVLLRDKIDEVIRSRSIVAFSFDFKNILGEPRQMNVVLQFIPDTRGNSDGTIYGRASAYVEDSLGQYLFSEKQTYFLANYITLGDQMSLRLTQHLHHFLTGEQIMSMQLGLREMIINAMEHGNLNITYEEKSAATREGTYIDLFRQRQAEAQFSEKKVKVDYILTPSFVGFRITDEGRGFDHSEMMRKGASQANTERLGHGRGIQIARSEFDSVRYNKKGNQVTLIKKFELIREMNPIKN
;
A
#
# COMPACT_ATOMS: atom_id res chain seq x y z
N MET A 1 14.57 -14.93 5.79
CA MET A 1 14.51 -13.96 6.91
C MET A 1 15.89 -13.64 7.51
N ALA A 2 16.66 -14.62 8.02
CA ALA A 2 17.98 -14.36 8.63
C ALA A 2 19.03 -13.80 7.64
N ARG A 3 19.07 -14.30 6.40
CA ARG A 3 19.95 -13.76 5.33
C ARG A 3 19.59 -12.33 4.91
N LEU A 4 18.29 -11.98 4.93
CA LEU A 4 17.81 -10.63 4.61
C LEU A 4 18.18 -9.62 5.72
N ARG A 5 18.10 -10.02 7.01
CA ARG A 5 18.58 -9.21 8.14
C ARG A 5 20.09 -8.97 8.09
N LYS A 6 20.87 -9.96 7.63
CA LYS A 6 22.33 -9.85 7.50
C LYS A 6 22.72 -8.86 6.39
N TYR A 7 21.98 -8.83 5.28
CA TYR A 7 22.18 -7.86 4.19
C TYR A 7 21.80 -6.43 4.62
N ILE A 8 20.65 -6.24 5.27
CA ILE A 8 20.22 -4.92 5.78
C ILE A 8 21.18 -4.38 6.85
N ASN A 9 21.76 -5.24 7.70
CA ASN A 9 22.74 -4.83 8.71
C ASN A 9 24.12 -4.50 8.11
N ALA A 10 24.51 -5.14 7.01
CA ALA A 10 25.77 -4.85 6.32
C ALA A 10 25.73 -3.47 5.64
N ASP A 11 24.65 -3.15 4.92
CA ASP A 11 24.46 -1.83 4.32
C ASP A 11 24.46 -0.70 5.37
N ASN A 12 23.85 -0.95 6.53
CA ASN A 12 23.86 0.02 7.64
C ASN A 12 25.25 0.24 8.25
N GLN A 13 26.15 -0.74 8.16
CA GLN A 13 27.52 -0.63 8.65
C GLN A 13 28.39 0.20 7.69
N TYR A 14 28.22 0.03 6.38
CA TYR A 14 28.91 0.85 5.37
C TYR A 14 28.42 2.30 5.40
N VAL A 15 27.10 2.51 5.49
CA VAL A 15 26.51 3.85 5.62
C VAL A 15 26.96 4.52 6.93
N ARG A 16 27.01 3.79 8.06
CA ARG A 16 27.59 4.31 9.32
C ARG A 16 29.06 4.65 9.19
N ARG A 17 29.87 3.81 8.53
CA ARG A 17 31.31 4.07 8.33
C ARG A 17 31.53 5.28 7.42
N ILE A 18 30.75 5.44 6.35
CA ILE A 18 30.80 6.62 5.48
C ILE A 18 30.37 7.88 6.23
N HIS A 19 29.29 7.81 7.03
CA HIS A 19 28.89 8.93 7.89
C HIS A 19 29.97 9.26 8.93
N LEU A 20 30.58 8.26 9.57
CA LEU A 20 31.67 8.47 10.52
C LEU A 20 32.90 9.07 9.84
N LEU A 21 33.20 8.65 8.60
CA LEU A 21 34.31 9.17 7.81
C LEU A 21 34.05 10.62 7.38
N ILE A 22 32.83 10.95 6.95
CA ILE A 22 32.42 12.33 6.63
C ILE A 22 32.47 13.19 7.90
N TRP A 23 31.98 12.69 9.04
CA TRP A 23 32.07 13.40 10.32
C TRP A 23 33.53 13.58 10.79
N LEU A 24 34.40 12.60 10.59
CA LEU A 24 35.83 12.68 10.90
C LEU A 24 36.54 13.67 9.98
N ILE A 25 36.21 13.68 8.69
CA ILE A 25 36.72 14.66 7.72
C ILE A 25 36.26 16.06 8.12
N LEU A 26 34.96 16.26 8.39
CA LEU A 26 34.41 17.55 8.84
C LEU A 26 35.00 18.01 10.18
N PHE A 27 35.23 17.11 11.14
CA PHE A 27 35.89 17.44 12.42
C PHE A 27 37.37 17.76 12.26
N SER A 28 38.07 17.14 11.30
CA SER A 28 39.48 17.40 11.04
C SER A 28 39.77 18.78 10.46
N PHE A 29 38.74 19.45 9.94
CA PHE A 29 38.80 20.82 9.42
C PHE A 29 38.24 21.88 10.37
N LEU A 30 37.72 21.50 11.54
CA LEU A 30 37.35 22.49 12.56
C LEU A 30 38.60 23.29 12.91
N PRO A 31 38.59 24.62 12.79
CA PRO A 31 39.76 25.45 13.03
C PRO A 31 40.10 25.44 14.53
N HIS A 32 40.86 24.42 14.97
CA HIS A 32 41.64 24.51 16.20
C HIS A 32 42.76 25.50 15.93
N CYS A 33 42.53 26.76 16.27
CA CYS A 33 43.58 27.75 16.34
C CYS A 33 43.91 27.99 17.81
N ASN A 34 45.16 27.76 18.19
CA ASN A 34 45.71 28.29 19.43
C ASN A 34 45.94 29.80 19.26
N THR A 35 44.86 30.57 19.12
CA THR A 35 44.93 32.03 19.16
C THR A 35 44.99 32.47 20.61
N ARG A 36 45.95 33.34 20.95
CA ARG A 36 45.95 33.99 22.26
C ARG A 36 45.07 35.23 22.18
N SER A 37 44.19 35.43 23.16
CA SER A 37 43.46 36.70 23.27
C SER A 37 44.33 37.72 24.00
N ALA A 38 44.83 38.72 23.27
CA ALA A 38 45.37 39.94 23.88
C ALA A 38 44.31 41.02 23.73
N VAL A 39 43.51 41.23 24.77
CA VAL A 39 42.43 42.21 24.74
C VAL A 39 43.05 43.61 24.83
N PRO A 40 42.88 44.48 23.81
CA PRO A 40 43.31 45.86 23.91
C PRO A 40 42.55 46.61 25.01
N GLU A 41 43.28 47.25 25.92
CA GLU A 41 42.74 48.13 26.96
C GLU A 41 43.16 49.57 26.66
N GLU A 42 42.19 50.48 26.63
CA GLU A 42 42.40 51.91 26.33
C GLU A 42 43.23 52.19 25.05
N GLY A 43 43.06 51.35 24.02
CA GLY A 43 43.78 51.48 22.76
C GLY A 43 45.26 51.06 22.81
N THR A 44 45.64 50.21 23.77
CA THR A 44 46.98 49.63 23.86
C THR A 44 46.91 48.12 24.05
N VAL A 45 47.81 47.38 23.41
CA VAL A 45 47.95 45.92 23.53
C VAL A 45 49.43 45.55 23.66
N THR A 46 49.74 44.56 24.49
CA THR A 46 51.11 44.08 24.70
C THR A 46 51.31 42.71 24.04
N ILE A 47 52.41 42.54 23.31
CA ILE A 47 52.79 41.31 22.61
C ILE A 47 54.04 40.73 23.26
N PRO A 48 53.89 39.69 24.12
CA PRO A 48 55.01 39.11 24.84
C PRO A 48 55.83 38.07 24.04
N THR A 49 55.19 37.29 23.15
CA THR A 49 55.81 36.23 22.34
C THR A 49 55.42 36.38 20.87
N ALA A 50 56.17 35.79 19.94
CA ALA A 50 55.83 35.81 18.51
C ALA A 50 54.76 34.75 18.17
N ASP A 51 53.56 34.92 18.74
CA ASP A 51 52.37 34.11 18.48
C ASP A 51 51.29 34.92 17.73
N VAL A 52 50.19 34.25 17.33
CA VAL A 52 49.00 34.93 16.78
C VAL A 52 48.10 35.48 17.90
N TYR A 53 47.84 36.78 17.84
CA TYR A 53 46.98 37.51 18.77
C TYR A 53 45.73 38.06 18.08
N GLY A 54 44.57 37.82 18.67
CA GLY A 54 43.34 38.53 18.30
C GLY A 54 43.32 39.93 18.91
N LEU A 55 43.10 40.95 18.09
CA LEU A 55 43.11 42.37 18.48
C LEU A 55 41.71 42.96 18.69
N SER A 56 40.72 42.11 18.95
CA SER A 56 39.36 42.55 19.28
C SER A 56 39.30 43.18 20.67
N GLY A 57 38.73 44.38 20.77
CA GLY A 57 38.62 45.15 22.01
C GLY A 57 38.57 46.64 21.74
N SER A 58 39.01 47.46 22.70
CA SER A 58 38.87 48.91 22.65
C SER A 58 40.01 49.58 21.87
N TRP A 59 39.67 50.24 20.77
CA TRP A 59 40.57 51.02 19.92
C TRP A 59 40.26 52.52 20.06
N LEU A 60 41.27 53.35 19.83
CA LEU A 60 41.06 54.79 19.71
C LEU A 60 40.47 55.09 18.33
N PHE A 61 39.42 55.90 18.31
CA PHE A 61 38.60 56.16 17.14
C PHE A 61 38.42 57.65 16.90
N PHE A 62 38.60 58.06 15.66
CA PHE A 62 38.45 59.44 15.22
C PHE A 62 37.35 59.45 14.14
N PRO A 63 36.17 60.00 14.45
CA PRO A 63 35.02 60.00 13.53
C PRO A 63 35.19 60.94 12.32
N GLU A 64 36.24 61.75 12.32
CA GLU A 64 36.56 62.70 11.25
C GLU A 64 37.83 62.26 10.50
N ASP A 65 37.91 62.62 9.22
CA ASP A 65 39.09 62.35 8.40
C ASP A 65 40.22 63.34 8.70
N LEU A 66 40.93 63.11 9.80
CA LEU A 66 42.06 63.92 10.22
C LEU A 66 43.30 63.67 9.35
N PRO A 67 44.19 64.67 9.19
CA PRO A 67 45.52 64.44 8.62
C PRO A 67 46.24 63.34 9.39
N GLN A 68 46.94 62.46 8.67
CA GLN A 68 47.60 61.29 9.25
C GLN A 68 48.53 61.63 10.43
N GLU A 69 49.28 62.73 10.33
CA GLU A 69 50.18 63.21 11.40
C GLU A 69 49.43 63.55 12.70
N ALA A 70 48.20 64.05 12.60
CA ALA A 70 47.36 64.34 13.75
C ALA A 70 46.94 63.05 14.47
N VAL A 71 46.65 61.99 13.71
CA VAL A 71 46.29 60.67 14.26
C VAL A 71 47.51 60.00 14.90
N LEU A 72 48.71 60.19 14.33
CA LEU A 72 49.96 59.58 14.82
C LEU A 72 50.53 60.27 16.07
N HIS A 73 50.62 61.61 16.06
CA HIS A 73 51.47 62.36 16.99
C HIS A 73 50.76 63.47 17.77
N SER A 74 49.56 63.91 17.37
CA SER A 74 48.89 65.04 18.04
C SER A 74 48.27 64.64 19.38
N GLY A 75 48.95 64.96 20.48
CA GLY A 75 48.45 64.76 21.84
C GLY A 75 47.06 65.36 22.12
N PRO A 76 46.69 66.53 21.58
CA PRO A 76 45.32 67.06 21.65
C PRO A 76 44.29 66.21 20.89
N ALA A 77 44.61 65.74 19.68
CA ALA A 77 43.69 64.90 18.90
C ALA A 77 43.47 63.55 19.58
N ILE A 78 44.55 62.92 20.05
CA ILE A 78 44.50 61.64 20.78
C ILE A 78 43.65 61.74 22.05
N ARG A 79 43.73 62.86 22.79
CA ARG A 79 42.90 63.09 23.99
C ARG A 79 41.40 63.27 23.68
N LYS A 80 41.06 63.66 22.46
CA LYS A 80 39.67 63.79 21.98
C LYS A 80 39.17 62.52 21.28
N ALA A 81 40.02 61.53 21.07
CA ALA A 81 39.64 60.28 20.43
C ALA A 81 38.58 59.56 21.26
N LEU A 82 37.60 58.99 20.57
CA LEU A 82 36.60 58.12 21.18
C LEU A 82 37.23 56.74 21.41
N SER A 83 36.76 56.01 22.43
CA SER A 83 37.08 54.60 22.59
C SER A 83 35.96 53.78 21.96
N ILE A 84 36.25 53.10 20.85
CA ILE A 84 35.29 52.21 20.18
C ILE A 84 35.75 50.76 20.35
N ARG A 85 34.82 49.86 20.67
CA ARG A 85 35.11 48.43 20.69
C ARG A 85 34.96 47.89 19.27
N ILE A 86 35.90 47.07 18.80
CA ILE A 86 35.76 46.32 17.54
C ILE A 86 35.64 44.81 17.81
N PRO A 87 34.81 44.05 17.05
CA PRO A 87 34.00 44.51 15.92
C PRO A 87 32.77 45.32 16.36
N LEU A 88 32.49 46.39 15.61
CA LEU A 88 31.30 47.25 15.73
C LEU A 88 31.22 48.12 14.46
N SER A 89 30.03 48.24 13.85
CA SER A 89 29.82 49.19 12.76
C SER A 89 29.51 50.60 13.28
N TRP A 90 29.72 51.63 12.46
CA TRP A 90 29.46 53.02 12.83
C TRP A 90 28.00 53.24 13.23
N HIS A 91 27.06 52.68 12.47
CA HIS A 91 25.64 52.76 12.78
C HIS A 91 25.26 52.03 14.08
N GLN A 92 25.87 50.85 14.37
CA GLN A 92 25.65 50.16 15.63
C GLN A 92 26.21 50.96 16.83
N ALA A 93 27.26 51.74 16.61
CA ALA A 93 27.80 52.68 17.59
C ALA A 93 26.95 53.96 17.74
N GLY A 94 25.90 54.14 16.93
CA GLY A 94 25.08 55.35 16.90
C GLY A 94 25.74 56.54 16.21
N LEU A 95 26.73 56.29 15.37
CA LEU A 95 27.50 57.30 14.64
C LEU A 95 27.04 57.38 13.19
N GLU A 96 26.85 58.61 12.70
CA GLU A 96 26.56 58.89 11.29
C GLU A 96 27.76 59.63 10.70
N ILE A 97 28.68 58.88 10.07
CA ILE A 97 29.92 59.41 9.50
C ILE A 97 29.80 59.42 7.99
N GLN A 98 30.03 60.57 7.36
CA GLN A 98 30.12 60.66 5.90
C GLN A 98 31.59 60.75 5.48
N GLY A 99 32.06 59.78 4.69
CA GLY A 99 33.45 59.71 4.23
C GLY A 99 34.26 58.66 4.98
N SER A 100 35.38 59.09 5.59
CA SER A 100 36.33 58.21 6.27
C SER A 100 36.53 58.53 7.74
N ALA A 101 36.87 57.50 8.49
CA ALA A 101 37.22 57.58 9.91
C ALA A 101 38.55 56.85 10.17
N TRP A 102 39.19 57.19 11.29
CA TRP A 102 40.46 56.58 11.68
C TRP A 102 40.31 55.72 12.93
N TYR A 103 40.98 54.57 12.91
CA TYR A 103 41.22 53.73 14.06
C TYR A 103 42.71 53.75 14.41
N ARG A 104 43.02 53.71 15.70
CA ARG A 104 44.38 53.67 16.21
C ARG A 104 44.52 52.67 17.35
N LEU A 105 45.58 51.87 17.29
CA LEU A 105 45.98 50.96 18.34
C LEU A 105 47.48 51.06 18.59
N ASN A 106 47.88 51.16 19.86
CA ASN A 106 49.27 51.05 20.27
C ASN A 106 49.61 49.58 20.51
N VAL A 107 50.72 49.12 19.96
CA VAL A 107 51.18 47.73 20.07
C VAL A 107 52.55 47.73 20.70
N ASP A 108 52.63 47.31 21.96
CA ASP A 108 53.87 47.21 22.71
C ASP A 108 54.49 45.82 22.49
N ILE A 109 55.50 45.76 21.63
CA ILE A 109 56.21 44.53 21.29
C ILE A 109 57.38 44.37 22.26
N LEU A 110 57.31 43.33 23.10
CA LEU A 110 58.38 43.04 24.05
C LEU A 110 59.60 42.44 23.35
N ASN A 111 60.78 42.64 23.94
CA ASN A 111 62.05 42.15 23.40
C ASN A 111 62.07 40.64 23.06
N PRO A 112 61.47 39.73 23.84
CA PRO A 112 61.44 38.30 23.49
C PRO A 112 60.75 38.03 22.16
N ALA A 113 59.56 38.60 21.93
CA ALA A 113 58.84 38.48 20.66
C ALA A 113 59.66 39.04 19.48
N LEU A 114 60.31 40.19 19.68
CA LEU A 114 61.14 40.81 18.64
C LEU A 114 62.38 39.99 18.30
N LEU A 115 63.01 39.36 19.30
CA LEU A 115 64.15 38.46 19.11
C LEU A 115 63.72 37.23 18.30
N GLU A 116 62.60 36.60 18.64
CA GLU A 116 62.06 35.44 17.91
C GLU A 116 61.78 35.77 16.43
N LEU A 117 61.18 36.93 16.14
CA LEU A 117 60.93 37.39 14.78
C LEU A 117 62.23 37.63 14.00
N ARG A 118 63.24 38.22 14.64
CA ARG A 118 64.57 38.47 14.04
C ARG A 118 65.34 37.19 13.78
N GLU A 119 65.30 36.23 14.70
CA GLU A 119 65.93 34.90 14.54
C GLU A 119 65.32 34.15 13.35
N LYS A 120 63.99 34.18 13.22
CA LYS A 120 63.26 33.56 12.10
C LYS A 120 63.34 34.35 10.79
N ARG A 121 63.89 35.58 10.82
CA ARG A 121 63.87 36.55 9.70
C ARG A 121 62.48 36.75 9.11
N GLU A 122 61.50 36.90 10.00
CA GLU A 122 60.08 36.91 9.65
C GLU A 122 59.43 38.23 10.09
N GLY A 123 58.66 38.84 9.19
CA GLY A 123 57.88 40.02 9.50
C GLY A 123 56.60 39.69 10.28
N LEU A 124 55.83 40.72 10.58
CA LEU A 124 54.48 40.57 11.12
C LEU A 124 53.48 40.68 9.97
N SER A 125 52.28 40.15 10.17
CA SER A 125 51.16 40.44 9.28
C SER A 125 49.91 40.74 10.07
N LEU A 126 49.13 41.68 9.55
CA LEU A 126 47.82 42.04 10.08
C LEU A 126 46.75 41.44 9.16
N LEU A 127 45.98 40.48 9.66
CA LEU A 127 44.77 40.02 9.00
C LEU A 127 43.62 40.94 9.41
N LEU A 128 43.05 41.63 8.43
CA LEU A 128 41.81 42.36 8.62
C LEU A 128 40.63 41.54 8.08
N PRO A 129 39.52 41.44 8.84
CA PRO A 129 38.30 40.85 8.31
C PRO A 129 37.77 41.73 7.18
N HIS A 130 36.73 41.27 6.50
CA HIS A 130 36.01 42.11 5.55
C HIS A 130 35.59 43.44 6.19
N THR A 131 36.00 44.53 5.56
CA THR A 131 35.70 45.92 5.97
C THR A 131 35.03 46.67 4.85
N ASP A 132 33.92 47.33 5.16
CA ASP A 132 33.23 48.19 4.21
C ASP A 132 33.83 49.59 4.20
N ALA A 133 34.18 50.19 3.05
CA ALA A 133 34.29 49.64 1.70
C ALA A 133 35.71 49.81 1.11
N ALA A 134 36.56 50.65 1.73
CA ALA A 134 37.99 50.71 1.49
C ALA A 134 38.74 50.96 2.81
N VAL A 135 39.97 50.45 2.86
CA VAL A 135 40.86 50.59 4.01
C VAL A 135 42.28 50.89 3.57
N GLU A 136 42.94 51.79 4.30
CA GLU A 136 44.38 52.01 4.26
C GLU A 136 44.98 51.68 5.63
N VAL A 137 45.98 50.82 5.65
CA VAL A 137 46.65 50.36 6.86
C VAL A 137 48.05 50.97 6.92
N TYR A 138 48.33 51.61 8.04
CA TYR A 138 49.61 52.22 8.31
C TYR A 138 50.24 51.63 9.57
N TRP A 139 51.55 51.41 9.52
CA TRP A 139 52.37 50.97 10.64
C TRP A 139 53.44 52.02 10.91
N ASN A 140 53.45 52.59 12.12
CA ASN A 140 54.36 53.69 12.49
C ASN A 140 54.35 54.84 11.47
N GLY A 141 53.18 55.12 10.89
CA GLY A 141 52.97 56.14 9.86
C GLY A 141 53.35 55.75 8.42
N LYS A 142 54.00 54.59 8.20
CA LYS A 142 54.26 54.07 6.86
C LYS A 142 53.08 53.26 6.36
N LEU A 143 52.66 53.47 5.11
CA LEU A 143 51.60 52.68 4.47
C LEU A 143 52.11 51.24 4.24
N VAL A 144 51.47 50.25 4.85
CA VAL A 144 51.80 48.82 4.72
C VAL A 144 50.84 48.06 3.82
N GLY A 145 49.62 48.59 3.64
CA GLY A 145 48.64 47.96 2.76
C GLY A 145 47.42 48.83 2.50
N ARG A 146 46.74 48.55 1.41
CA ARG A 146 45.46 49.16 1.07
C ARG A 146 44.53 48.16 0.41
N ASN A 147 43.25 48.36 0.64
CA ASN A 147 42.14 47.65 0.05
C ASN A 147 41.18 48.72 -0.49
N GLY A 148 41.09 48.85 -1.82
CA GLY A 148 40.39 49.97 -2.45
C GLY A 148 41.22 51.26 -2.47
N LYS A 149 40.57 52.39 -2.72
CA LYS A 149 41.20 53.73 -2.76
C LYS A 149 40.34 54.75 -2.05
N ILE A 150 40.97 55.53 -1.17
CA ILE A 150 40.37 56.65 -0.44
C ILE A 150 40.95 57.95 -1.01
N GLY A 151 40.09 58.92 -1.28
CA GLY A 151 40.46 60.22 -1.78
C GLY A 151 41.16 61.09 -0.72
N PRO A 152 41.87 62.15 -1.13
CA PRO A 152 42.43 63.12 -0.21
C PRO A 152 41.38 63.84 0.65
N ASP A 153 40.13 63.88 0.20
CA ASP A 153 38.97 64.48 0.87
C ASP A 153 38.20 63.47 1.75
N GLY A 154 38.74 62.27 1.96
CA GLY A 154 38.12 61.21 2.76
C GLY A 154 37.00 60.45 2.04
N LYS A 155 36.72 60.77 0.78
CA LYS A 155 35.69 60.08 -0.01
C LYS A 155 36.21 58.77 -0.58
N LEU A 156 35.31 57.81 -0.67
CA LEU A 156 35.59 56.53 -1.30
C LEU A 156 35.70 56.69 -2.83
N LEU A 157 36.83 56.31 -3.41
CA LEU A 157 37.07 56.35 -4.86
C LEU A 157 36.88 54.98 -5.51
N GLU A 158 37.45 53.94 -4.91
CA GLU A 158 37.34 52.56 -5.35
C GLU A 158 37.11 51.65 -4.14
N SER A 159 36.15 50.74 -4.22
CA SER A 159 35.93 49.75 -3.16
C SER A 159 36.95 48.62 -3.25
N GLY A 160 37.42 48.13 -2.09
CA GLY A 160 38.20 46.92 -1.94
C GLY A 160 37.73 46.11 -0.74
N HIS A 161 36.44 45.81 -0.72
CA HIS A 161 35.70 45.14 0.35
C HIS A 161 36.04 43.65 0.47
N ARG A 162 37.32 43.30 0.69
CA ARG A 162 37.78 41.92 0.82
C ARG A 162 38.52 41.69 2.14
N THR A 163 38.45 40.48 2.64
CA THR A 163 39.36 40.03 3.70
C THR A 163 40.78 40.05 3.14
N ALA A 164 41.71 40.71 3.82
CA ALA A 164 43.09 40.80 3.35
C ALA A 164 44.10 40.70 4.49
N VAL A 165 45.26 40.17 4.11
CA VAL A 165 46.46 40.16 4.94
C VAL A 165 47.35 41.31 4.50
N HIS A 166 47.78 42.12 5.47
CA HIS A 166 48.71 43.23 5.26
C HIS A 166 50.04 42.90 5.92
N ASP A 167 51.05 42.66 5.09
CA ASP A 167 52.39 42.31 5.56
C ASP A 167 53.13 43.55 6.05
N ILE A 168 53.71 43.43 7.25
CA ILE A 168 54.51 44.45 7.91
C ILE A 168 55.96 43.95 7.86
N PRO A 169 56.80 44.56 6.99
CA PRO A 169 58.21 44.22 6.91
C PRO A 169 58.90 44.31 8.28
N LEU A 170 59.78 43.38 8.58
CA LEU A 170 60.51 43.34 9.86
C LEU A 170 61.27 44.64 10.15
N GLU A 171 61.70 45.36 9.11
CA GLU A 171 62.35 46.67 9.21
C GLU A 171 61.47 47.80 9.73
N PHE A 172 60.14 47.65 9.69
CA PHE A 172 59.20 48.64 10.23
C PHE A 172 58.83 48.36 11.69
N VAL A 173 59.21 47.20 12.22
CA VAL A 173 58.92 46.77 13.59
C VAL A 173 59.99 47.31 14.54
N GLU A 174 59.59 48.26 15.37
CA GLU A 174 60.46 48.90 16.36
C GLU A 174 60.38 48.19 17.73
N PRO A 175 61.45 48.15 18.53
CA PRO A 175 61.38 47.65 19.89
C PRO A 175 60.51 48.55 20.78
N GLY A 176 59.59 47.95 21.54
CA GLY A 176 58.66 48.70 22.39
C GLY A 176 57.40 49.11 21.63
N ARG A 177 57.05 50.39 21.72
CA ARG A 177 55.74 50.89 21.26
C ARG A 177 55.72 51.12 19.75
N ASN A 178 54.85 50.38 19.08
CA ASN A 178 54.47 50.60 17.69
C ASN A 178 53.03 51.14 17.63
N VAL A 179 52.66 51.75 16.52
CA VAL A 179 51.31 52.32 16.32
C VAL A 179 50.74 51.80 15.01
N ILE A 180 49.61 51.12 15.10
CA ILE A 180 48.76 50.78 13.97
C ILE A 180 47.75 51.91 13.80
N THR A 181 47.62 52.44 12.59
CA THR A 181 46.48 53.29 12.22
C THR A 181 45.79 52.74 10.98
N ILE A 182 44.45 52.72 11.02
CA ILE A 182 43.60 52.22 9.94
C ILE A 182 42.66 53.33 9.54
N ARG A 183 42.74 53.78 8.29
CA ARG A 183 41.76 54.70 7.70
C ARG A 183 40.73 53.88 6.97
N ASN A 184 39.46 54.00 7.36
CA ASN A 184 38.36 53.25 6.75
C ASN A 184 37.38 54.24 6.11
N ALA A 185 37.07 54.04 4.83
CA ALA A 185 36.06 54.81 4.10
C ALA A 185 34.94 53.88 3.66
N SER A 186 33.69 54.31 3.81
CA SER A 186 32.52 53.48 3.48
C SER A 186 31.51 54.21 2.60
N TYR A 187 30.58 53.44 2.04
CA TYR A 187 29.42 53.99 1.34
C TYR A 187 28.37 54.44 2.36
N TYR A 188 27.88 55.68 2.22
CA TYR A 188 26.72 56.20 2.94
C TYR A 188 26.73 56.01 4.47
N GLY A 189 27.90 55.94 5.10
CA GLY A 189 28.07 55.85 6.56
C GLY A 189 27.96 54.45 7.18
N VAL A 190 28.01 53.41 6.34
CA VAL A 190 27.91 51.98 6.71
C VAL A 190 29.20 51.39 7.31
N GLY A 191 30.26 52.20 7.46
CA GLY A 191 31.62 51.72 7.75
C GLY A 191 31.85 51.05 9.10
N GLY A 192 33.09 50.58 9.25
CA GLY A 192 33.59 49.91 10.46
C GLY A 192 33.86 48.41 10.27
N PHE A 193 33.88 47.69 11.40
CA PHE A 193 34.22 46.27 11.44
C PHE A 193 32.99 45.45 11.80
N LEU A 194 32.40 44.75 10.83
CA LEU A 194 31.16 43.98 11.01
C LEU A 194 31.40 42.60 11.63
N THR A 195 32.56 42.01 11.40
CA THR A 195 32.91 40.67 11.84
C THR A 195 34.17 40.70 12.71
N SER A 196 34.25 39.78 13.66
CA SER A 196 35.48 39.55 14.42
C SER A 196 36.56 38.97 13.50
N GLY A 197 37.83 39.17 13.86
CA GLY A 197 38.93 38.57 13.11
C GLY A 197 40.06 39.51 12.74
N VAL A 198 40.30 40.57 13.50
CA VAL A 198 41.54 41.33 13.41
C VAL A 198 42.63 40.54 14.13
N PHE A 199 43.59 40.01 13.40
CA PHE A 199 44.70 39.22 13.96
C PHE A 199 46.05 39.80 13.60
N LEU A 200 46.98 39.79 14.55
CA LEU A 200 48.36 40.19 14.36
C LEU A 200 49.28 39.07 14.85
N GLY A 201 50.30 38.74 14.07
CA GLY A 201 51.25 37.69 14.42
C GLY A 201 52.32 37.52 13.34
N PRO A 202 53.16 36.47 13.44
CA PRO A 202 54.15 36.14 12.42
C PRO A 202 53.50 35.94 11.05
N GLN A 203 54.18 36.41 10.01
CA GLN A 203 53.66 36.43 8.64
C GLN A 203 53.15 35.06 8.18
N LYS A 204 53.93 33.99 8.32
CA LYS A 204 53.56 32.63 7.87
C LYS A 204 52.33 32.11 8.59
N GLU A 205 52.21 32.36 9.89
CA GLU A 205 51.08 31.89 10.70
C GLU A 205 49.78 32.59 10.34
N ILE A 206 49.85 33.91 10.08
CA ILE A 206 48.70 34.71 9.66
C ILE A 206 48.25 34.34 8.24
N HIS A 207 49.19 34.16 7.30
CA HIS A 207 48.85 33.68 5.95
C HIS A 207 48.24 32.28 5.99
N ALA A 208 48.80 31.35 6.78
CA ALA A 208 48.22 30.02 6.94
C ALA A 208 46.80 30.06 7.58
N LEU A 209 46.56 30.98 8.52
CA LEU A 209 45.23 31.22 9.09
C LEU A 209 44.25 31.71 8.03
N PHE A 210 44.65 32.71 7.23
CA PHE A 210 43.86 33.24 6.13
C PHE A 210 43.53 32.17 5.08
N GLU A 211 44.54 31.46 4.58
CA GLU A 211 44.36 30.39 3.59
C GLU A 211 43.44 29.29 4.10
N ARG A 212 43.61 28.84 5.36
CA ARG A 212 42.74 27.82 5.95
C ARG A 212 41.28 28.29 6.04
N ASN A 213 41.05 29.54 6.46
CA ASN A 213 39.70 30.11 6.52
C ASN A 213 39.07 30.24 5.13
N VAL A 214 39.83 30.74 4.14
CA VAL A 214 39.37 30.85 2.75
C VAL A 214 39.02 29.47 2.18
N ILE A 215 39.88 28.46 2.37
CA ILE A 215 39.62 27.09 1.91
C ILE A 215 38.38 26.53 2.58
N TRP A 216 38.26 26.65 3.91
CA TRP A 216 37.13 26.11 4.66
C TRP A 216 35.81 26.72 4.22
N ASN A 217 35.72 28.06 4.17
CA ASN A 217 34.50 28.77 3.80
C ASN A 217 34.14 28.55 2.32
N SER A 218 35.15 28.39 1.44
CA SER A 218 34.93 28.02 0.03
C SER A 218 34.35 26.62 -0.11
N VAL A 219 34.92 25.64 0.59
CA VAL A 219 34.43 24.25 0.60
C VAL A 219 33.01 24.21 1.14
N LEU A 220 32.76 24.88 2.26
CA LEU A 220 31.46 24.94 2.90
C LEU A 220 30.41 25.55 1.98
N GLY A 221 30.67 26.74 1.43
CA GLY A 221 29.78 27.41 0.47
C GLY A 221 29.50 26.57 -0.77
N LEU A 222 30.53 25.94 -1.35
CA LEU A 222 30.39 25.10 -2.54
C LEU A 222 29.56 23.84 -2.27
N ILE A 223 29.72 23.19 -1.10
CA ILE A 223 28.89 22.03 -0.70
C ILE A 223 27.41 22.42 -0.76
N PHE A 224 27.04 23.57 -0.23
CA PHE A 224 25.64 24.02 -0.21
C PHE A 224 25.10 24.36 -1.60
N VAL A 225 25.91 24.98 -2.46
CA VAL A 225 25.55 25.25 -3.85
C VAL A 225 25.35 23.94 -4.62
N VAL A 226 26.28 22.98 -4.48
CA VAL A 226 26.19 21.66 -5.15
C VAL A 226 24.96 20.89 -4.67
N VAL A 227 24.72 20.83 -3.35
CA VAL A 227 23.50 20.23 -2.79
C VAL A 227 22.26 20.93 -3.35
N GLY A 228 22.30 22.26 -3.45
CA GLY A 228 21.22 23.04 -4.05
C GLY A 228 20.92 22.66 -5.50
N ILE A 229 21.94 22.66 -6.35
CA ILE A 229 21.84 22.30 -7.78
C ILE A 229 21.35 20.86 -7.94
N GLN A 230 21.89 19.91 -7.16
CA GLN A 230 21.48 18.51 -7.21
C GLN A 230 19.97 18.35 -6.95
N HIS A 231 19.44 19.04 -5.93
CA HIS A 231 18.03 18.93 -5.57
C HIS A 231 17.12 19.68 -6.55
N ILE A 232 17.59 20.78 -7.15
CA ILE A 232 16.90 21.41 -8.29
C ILE A 232 16.85 20.43 -9.48
N GLY A 233 17.95 19.73 -9.78
CA GLY A 233 18.00 18.67 -10.80
C GLY A 233 17.01 17.53 -10.52
N LEU A 234 16.92 17.07 -9.27
CA LEU A 234 15.92 16.09 -8.85
C LEU A 234 14.49 16.61 -9.04
N PHE A 235 14.24 17.91 -8.81
CA PHE A 235 12.95 18.51 -9.13
C PHE A 235 12.66 18.53 -10.65
N LEU A 236 13.66 18.80 -11.50
CA LEU A 236 13.48 18.77 -12.95
C LEU A 236 13.05 17.38 -13.44
N LEU A 237 13.59 16.32 -12.83
CA LEU A 237 13.20 14.93 -13.08
C LEU A 237 11.84 14.57 -12.43
N TYR A 238 11.56 15.10 -11.24
CA TYR A 238 10.35 14.82 -10.45
C TYR A 238 9.51 16.09 -10.23
N ARG A 239 9.00 16.69 -11.32
CA ARG A 239 8.29 18.00 -11.31
C ARG A 239 7.12 18.12 -10.34
N ARG A 240 6.52 17.01 -9.90
CA ARG A 240 5.42 17.02 -8.91
C ARG A 240 5.91 17.18 -7.46
N ALA A 241 7.19 16.94 -7.19
CA ALA A 241 7.77 16.98 -5.85
C ALA A 241 8.45 18.33 -5.58
N LEU A 242 7.63 19.38 -5.42
CA LEU A 242 8.08 20.75 -5.16
C LEU A 242 8.95 20.92 -3.90
N SER A 243 8.93 19.97 -2.96
CA SER A 243 9.84 19.96 -1.82
C SER A 243 11.31 19.95 -2.23
N TYR A 244 11.66 19.28 -3.34
CA TYR A 244 13.03 19.26 -3.87
C TYR A 244 13.47 20.64 -4.38
N LEU A 245 12.58 21.36 -5.07
CA LEU A 245 12.85 22.71 -5.56
C LEU A 245 13.14 23.67 -4.40
N TYR A 246 12.24 23.73 -3.43
CA TYR A 246 12.40 24.66 -2.31
C TYR A 246 13.58 24.31 -1.40
N PHE A 247 13.86 23.02 -1.20
CA PHE A 247 15.06 22.60 -0.47
C PHE A 247 16.34 22.97 -1.23
N GLY A 248 16.37 22.74 -2.55
CA GLY A 248 17.52 23.08 -3.39
C GLY A 248 17.79 24.58 -3.43
N LEU A 249 16.75 25.39 -3.60
CA LEU A 249 16.87 26.86 -3.55
C LEU A 249 17.30 27.34 -2.16
N PHE A 250 16.76 26.77 -1.08
CA PHE A 250 17.18 27.08 0.30
C PHE A 250 18.66 26.78 0.54
N SER A 251 19.15 25.61 0.13
CA SER A 251 20.57 25.23 0.24
C SER A 251 21.45 26.13 -0.63
N ALA A 252 21.06 26.39 -1.88
CA ALA A 252 21.83 27.26 -2.77
C ALA A 252 21.94 28.70 -2.25
N SER A 253 20.84 29.26 -1.71
CA SER A 253 20.86 30.59 -1.09
C SER A 253 21.84 30.65 0.09
N PHE A 254 21.91 29.61 0.92
CA PHE A 254 22.89 29.60 2.01
C PHE A 254 24.33 29.50 1.51
N GLY A 255 24.58 28.71 0.46
CA GLY A 255 25.88 28.68 -0.19
C GLY A 255 26.31 30.05 -0.70
N LEU A 256 25.39 30.82 -1.30
CA LEU A 256 25.65 32.21 -1.71
C LEU A 256 25.94 33.12 -0.52
N ILE A 257 25.24 32.97 0.61
CA ILE A 257 25.52 33.75 1.83
C ILE A 257 26.93 33.49 2.34
N VAL A 258 27.34 32.22 2.47
CA VAL A 258 28.69 31.88 2.95
C VAL A 258 29.76 32.44 2.00
N LEU A 259 29.55 32.31 0.68
CA LEU A 259 30.49 32.83 -0.31
C LEU A 259 30.58 34.37 -0.28
N SER A 260 29.45 35.07 -0.12
CA SER A 260 29.44 36.54 -0.07
C SER A 260 29.92 37.10 1.28
N LEU A 261 29.53 36.51 2.40
CA LEU A 261 29.90 36.98 3.75
C LEU A 261 31.41 36.95 3.97
N HIS A 262 32.08 35.95 3.39
CA HIS A 262 33.54 35.78 3.47
C HIS A 262 34.28 36.39 2.27
N THR A 263 33.62 37.24 1.47
CA THR A 263 34.22 37.96 0.33
C THR A 263 34.85 37.04 -0.72
N LEU A 264 34.34 35.81 -0.83
CA LEU A 264 34.91 34.80 -1.72
C LEU A 264 34.48 35.03 -3.17
N ILE A 265 33.35 35.71 -3.38
CA ILE A 265 32.89 36.12 -4.71
C ILE A 265 33.80 37.20 -5.28
N SER A 266 34.32 38.10 -4.42
CA SER A 266 35.22 39.18 -4.83
C SER A 266 36.50 38.68 -5.51
N PHE A 267 36.97 37.45 -5.23
CA PHE A 267 38.11 36.85 -5.94
C PHE A 267 37.87 36.66 -7.45
N TRP A 268 36.61 36.54 -7.87
CA TRP A 268 36.22 36.34 -9.26
C TRP A 268 35.66 37.62 -9.90
N TYR A 269 35.03 38.47 -9.09
CA TYR A 269 34.35 39.67 -9.55
C TYR A 269 34.29 40.73 -8.44
N GLU A 270 35.11 41.78 -8.56
CA GLU A 270 35.20 42.85 -7.56
C GLU A 270 34.13 43.93 -7.82
N ASN A 271 32.91 43.72 -7.29
CA ASN A 271 31.85 44.74 -7.28
C ASN A 271 31.03 44.67 -6.00
N TYR A 272 31.25 45.66 -5.13
CA TYR A 272 30.63 45.75 -3.81
C TYR A 272 29.10 45.67 -3.89
N LEU A 273 28.52 46.47 -4.78
CA LEU A 273 27.06 46.60 -4.89
C LEU A 273 26.42 45.26 -5.24
N ILE A 274 27.02 44.52 -6.17
CA ILE A 274 26.48 43.25 -6.64
C ILE A 274 26.66 42.15 -5.59
N GLU A 275 27.83 42.05 -4.97
CA GLU A 275 28.08 41.06 -3.92
C GLU A 275 27.18 41.28 -2.70
N HIS A 276 27.02 42.53 -2.30
CA HIS A 276 26.13 42.94 -1.22
C HIS A 276 24.65 42.63 -1.54
N GLN A 277 24.21 42.84 -2.79
CA GLN A 277 22.89 42.39 -3.22
C GLN A 277 22.74 40.87 -3.18
N ILE A 278 23.73 40.11 -3.64
CA ILE A 278 23.70 38.64 -3.60
C ILE A 278 23.55 38.17 -2.15
N LEU A 279 24.32 38.74 -1.21
CA LEU A 279 24.26 38.41 0.20
C LEU A 279 22.85 38.61 0.77
N PHE A 280 22.32 39.83 0.68
CA PHE A 280 21.04 40.16 1.32
C PHE A 280 19.85 39.52 0.64
N GLN A 281 19.87 39.41 -0.68
CA GLN A 281 18.81 38.74 -1.39
C GLN A 281 18.77 37.25 -1.06
N SER A 282 19.94 36.61 -0.96
CA SER A 282 20.05 35.23 -0.51
C SER A 282 19.59 35.06 0.93
N LEU A 283 19.90 36.02 1.82
CA LEU A 283 19.40 36.04 3.19
C LEU A 283 17.86 36.06 3.22
N ILE A 284 17.21 36.98 2.50
CA ILE A 284 15.74 37.05 2.45
C ILE A 284 15.12 35.76 1.88
N TRP A 285 15.74 35.20 0.84
CA TRP A 285 15.26 34.00 0.16
C TRP A 285 15.26 32.74 1.02
N ILE A 286 16.22 32.58 1.93
CA ILE A 286 16.27 31.45 2.85
C ILE A 286 14.97 31.32 3.64
N ALA A 287 14.47 32.42 4.22
CA ALA A 287 13.22 32.39 4.97
C ALA A 287 12.02 31.94 4.12
N ILE A 288 11.92 32.44 2.88
CA ILE A 288 10.84 32.10 1.94
C ILE A 288 10.91 30.62 1.56
N PHE A 289 12.07 30.15 1.11
CA PHE A 289 12.25 28.79 0.62
C PHE A 289 12.13 27.76 1.74
N HIS A 290 12.64 28.07 2.92
CA HIS A 290 12.46 27.25 4.12
C HIS A 290 10.98 27.03 4.46
N LEU A 291 10.18 28.10 4.54
CA LEU A 291 8.75 27.98 4.88
C LEU A 291 7.95 27.25 3.79
N GLN A 292 8.28 27.50 2.51
CA GLN A 292 7.65 26.79 1.40
C GLN A 292 8.04 25.31 1.37
N TYR A 293 9.29 24.99 1.72
CA TYR A 293 9.76 23.61 1.90
C TYR A 293 8.91 22.91 2.96
N LEU A 294 8.82 23.43 4.19
CA LEU A 294 8.06 22.78 5.27
C LEU A 294 6.60 22.55 4.90
N LYS A 295 5.98 23.54 4.24
CA LYS A 295 4.61 23.45 3.72
C LYS A 295 4.44 22.29 2.75
N LYS A 296 5.32 22.18 1.75
CA LYS A 296 5.24 21.13 0.72
C LYS A 296 5.64 19.77 1.27
N PHE A 297 6.63 19.73 2.14
CA PHE A 297 7.16 18.52 2.76
C PHE A 297 6.14 17.87 3.69
N TYR A 298 5.58 18.62 4.66
CA TYR A 298 4.56 18.09 5.59
C TYR A 298 3.14 18.06 5.01
N ARG A 299 2.93 18.62 3.81
CA ARG A 299 1.61 18.74 3.14
C ARG A 299 0.54 19.41 4.01
N PHE A 300 0.94 20.35 4.86
CA PHE A 300 -0.01 21.13 5.67
C PHE A 300 -0.68 22.24 4.86
N ARG A 301 -1.95 22.51 5.17
CA ARG A 301 -2.67 23.66 4.64
C ARG A 301 -2.07 24.95 5.22
N ILE A 302 -1.81 25.93 4.36
CA ILE A 302 -1.22 27.22 4.73
C ILE A 302 -2.12 27.85 5.79
N ARG A 303 -1.55 28.20 6.95
CA ARG A 303 -2.20 29.09 7.90
C ARG A 303 -1.77 30.52 7.59
N ILE A 304 -2.68 31.47 7.81
CA ILE A 304 -2.48 32.91 7.64
C ILE A 304 -1.06 33.39 8.03
N PRO A 305 -0.48 33.03 9.20
CA PRO A 305 0.88 33.44 9.57
C PRO A 305 1.97 33.07 8.57
N THR A 306 1.91 31.87 7.97
CA THR A 306 2.92 31.46 6.97
C THR A 306 2.79 32.26 5.68
N ALA A 307 1.56 32.59 5.26
CA ALA A 307 1.33 33.43 4.09
C ALA A 307 1.82 34.87 4.33
N LEU A 308 1.55 35.43 5.52
CA LEU A 308 1.97 36.78 5.88
C LEU A 308 3.49 36.92 5.93
N ILE A 309 4.21 35.97 6.55
CA ILE A 309 5.68 36.01 6.59
C ILE A 309 6.27 35.92 5.17
N ILE A 310 5.75 35.02 4.33
CA ILE A 310 6.22 34.90 2.94
C ILE A 310 5.92 36.17 2.14
N ALA A 311 4.72 36.75 2.29
CA ALA A 311 4.35 37.98 1.60
C ALA A 311 5.25 39.14 2.04
N PHE A 312 5.47 39.29 3.34
CA PHE A 312 6.38 40.27 3.92
C PHE A 312 7.79 40.13 3.34
N CYS A 313 8.38 38.92 3.42
CA CYS A 313 9.72 38.67 2.86
C CYS A 313 9.76 38.91 1.34
N SER A 314 8.68 38.62 0.61
CA SER A 314 8.62 38.87 -0.85
C SER A 314 8.59 40.36 -1.16
N VAL A 315 7.86 41.17 -0.38
CA VAL A 315 7.83 42.63 -0.52
C VAL A 315 9.20 43.21 -0.18
N VAL A 316 9.81 42.75 0.92
CA VAL A 316 11.16 43.17 1.33
C VAL A 316 12.21 42.79 0.27
N SER A 317 12.13 41.58 -0.31
CA SER A 317 12.96 41.14 -1.44
C SER A 317 12.77 42.03 -2.67
N LEU A 318 11.52 42.38 -3.03
CA LEU A 318 11.26 43.22 -4.18
C LEU A 318 11.84 44.63 -3.98
N PHE A 319 11.69 45.19 -2.78
CA PHE A 319 12.27 46.48 -2.42
C PHE A 319 13.80 46.43 -2.34
N GLY A 320 14.38 45.35 -1.80
CA GLY A 320 15.84 45.15 -1.79
C GLY A 320 16.43 45.18 -3.20
N LEU A 321 15.80 44.52 -4.17
CA LEU A 321 16.24 44.55 -5.56
C LEU A 321 16.21 45.95 -6.20
N THR A 322 15.37 46.88 -5.71
CA THR A 322 15.36 48.24 -6.27
C THR A 322 16.52 49.08 -5.79
N SER A 323 17.20 48.71 -4.70
CA SER A 323 18.30 49.48 -4.10
C SER A 323 19.51 49.70 -5.02
N LEU A 324 19.64 48.93 -6.11
CA LEU A 324 20.66 49.13 -7.14
C LEU A 324 20.39 50.34 -8.06
N PHE A 325 19.18 50.88 -8.08
CA PHE A 325 18.75 51.86 -9.08
C PHE A 325 18.72 53.32 -8.57
N TRP A 326 19.14 53.58 -7.33
CA TRP A 326 19.10 54.92 -6.73
C TRP A 326 20.21 55.08 -5.68
N GLU A 327 20.73 56.31 -5.55
CA GLU A 327 21.96 56.61 -4.80
C GLU A 327 21.87 56.17 -3.33
N GLU A 328 20.77 56.47 -2.64
CA GLU A 328 20.61 56.12 -1.21
C GLU A 328 20.13 54.68 -0.97
N GLY A 329 19.98 53.85 -2.01
CA GLY A 329 19.37 52.54 -1.89
C GLY A 329 20.06 51.61 -0.90
N LEU A 330 21.39 51.67 -0.82
CA LEU A 330 22.19 50.90 0.14
C LEU A 330 21.92 51.33 1.58
N TYR A 331 21.91 52.64 1.82
CA TYR A 331 21.64 53.20 3.15
C TYR A 331 20.30 52.70 3.71
N TYR A 332 19.23 52.74 2.90
CA TYR A 332 17.92 52.24 3.34
C TYR A 332 17.86 50.72 3.48
N THR A 333 18.63 49.99 2.66
CA THR A 333 18.75 48.53 2.77
C THR A 333 19.37 48.14 4.11
N GLU A 334 20.51 48.74 4.41
CA GLU A 334 21.23 48.60 5.67
C GLU A 334 20.37 48.96 6.88
N LYS A 335 19.79 50.17 6.86
CA LYS A 335 19.07 50.74 8.00
C LYS A 335 17.75 50.03 8.30
N TYR A 336 17.00 49.59 7.27
CA TYR A 336 15.64 49.10 7.45
C TYR A 336 15.43 47.65 6.97
N ILE A 337 16.02 47.25 5.84
CA ILE A 337 15.80 45.91 5.27
C ILE A 337 16.52 44.84 6.08
N ILE A 338 17.77 45.05 6.49
CA ILE A 338 18.52 44.05 7.26
C ILE A 338 17.83 43.75 8.60
N PRO A 339 17.48 44.73 9.47
CA PRO A 339 16.80 44.43 10.72
C PRO A 339 15.44 43.74 10.50
N ALA A 340 14.67 44.19 9.51
CA ALA A 340 13.40 43.55 9.13
C ALA A 340 13.59 42.09 8.72
N THR A 341 14.67 41.80 7.99
CA THR A 341 15.03 40.45 7.55
C THR A 341 15.48 39.59 8.72
N LEU A 342 16.29 40.09 9.66
CA LEU A 342 16.69 39.35 10.85
C LEU A 342 15.48 38.99 11.73
N VAL A 343 14.56 39.94 11.94
CA VAL A 343 13.30 39.68 12.67
C VAL A 343 12.47 38.61 11.95
N SER A 344 12.36 38.67 10.63
CA SER A 344 11.61 37.67 9.86
C SER A 344 12.23 36.27 9.95
N HIS A 345 13.55 36.16 10.05
CA HIS A 345 14.27 34.90 10.27
C HIS A 345 13.95 34.31 11.64
N ILE A 346 14.04 35.12 12.71
CA ILE A 346 13.70 34.67 14.06
C ILE A 346 12.26 34.15 14.09
N LEU A 347 11.33 34.91 13.54
CA LEU A 347 9.92 34.50 13.43
C LEU A 347 9.76 33.23 12.58
N GLY A 348 10.48 33.12 11.47
CA GLY A 348 10.47 31.97 10.57
C GLY A 348 11.00 30.69 11.21
N ILE A 349 12.09 30.78 12.00
CA ILE A 349 12.68 29.66 12.74
C ILE A 349 11.74 29.22 13.87
N VAL A 350 11.21 30.16 14.67
CA VAL A 350 10.25 29.86 15.73
C VAL A 350 9.01 29.19 15.14
N TRP A 351 8.45 29.77 14.08
CA TRP A 351 7.29 29.20 13.40
C TRP A 351 7.58 27.83 12.78
N GLY A 352 8.73 27.66 12.11
CA GLY A 352 9.17 26.39 11.53
C GLY A 352 9.35 25.29 12.57
N THR A 353 9.90 25.63 13.73
CA THR A 353 10.02 24.76 14.91
C THR A 353 8.65 24.35 15.42
N MET A 354 7.73 25.30 15.60
CA MET A 354 6.35 25.01 16.02
C MET A 354 5.62 24.08 15.05
N VAL A 355 5.77 24.30 13.73
CA VAL A 355 5.18 23.45 12.69
C VAL A 355 5.78 22.04 12.73
N SER A 356 7.09 21.92 12.88
CA SER A 356 7.78 20.63 12.94
C SER A 356 7.45 19.86 14.23
N MET A 357 7.31 20.54 15.36
CA MET A 357 6.82 19.95 16.61
C MET A 357 5.37 19.44 16.50
N ARG A 358 4.51 20.17 15.79
CA ARG A 358 3.14 19.70 15.49
C ARG A 358 3.15 18.48 14.55
N ALA A 359 4.02 18.46 13.55
CA ALA A 359 4.21 17.32 12.65
C ALA A 359 4.64 16.07 13.43
N LEU A 360 5.56 16.24 14.38
CA LEU A 360 6.01 15.18 15.28
C LEU A 360 4.86 14.62 16.12
N ARG A 361 4.02 15.48 16.72
CA ARG A 361 2.82 15.06 17.48
C ARG A 361 1.78 14.33 16.62
N LYS A 362 1.75 14.58 15.31
CA LYS A 362 0.89 13.87 14.35
C LYS A 362 1.47 12.54 13.85
N GLY A 363 2.64 12.13 14.35
CA GLY A 363 3.25 10.85 14.01
C GLY A 363 4.06 10.83 12.71
N ILE A 364 4.37 12.00 12.12
CA ILE A 364 5.29 12.09 10.97
C ILE A 364 6.70 11.80 11.48
N ARG A 365 7.28 10.66 11.09
CA ARG A 365 8.57 10.17 11.61
C ARG A 365 9.72 11.09 11.23
N GLU A 366 9.70 11.59 10.00
CA GLU A 366 10.72 12.45 9.41
C GLU A 366 10.83 13.80 10.12
N ALA A 367 9.75 14.27 10.75
CA ALA A 367 9.74 15.51 11.53
C ALA A 367 10.72 15.46 12.72
N ARG A 368 10.99 14.27 13.28
CA ARG A 368 11.97 14.11 14.37
C ARG A 368 13.37 14.55 13.95
N ILE A 369 13.77 14.21 12.72
CA ILE A 369 15.09 14.52 12.20
C ILE A 369 15.23 16.03 11.99
N ILE A 370 14.19 16.67 11.44
CA ILE A 370 14.16 18.13 11.25
C ILE A 370 14.19 18.89 12.59
N VAL A 371 13.47 18.40 13.61
CA VAL A 371 13.50 19.00 14.96
C VAL A 371 14.89 18.91 15.59
N ILE A 372 15.60 17.79 15.43
CA ILE A 372 17.01 17.68 15.87
C ILE A 372 17.87 18.76 15.19
N GLY A 373 17.69 18.95 13.89
CA GLY A 373 18.38 20.00 13.15
C GLY A 373 18.10 21.41 13.70
N TYR A 374 16.84 21.75 14.01
CA TYR A 374 16.51 23.03 14.65
C TYR A 374 17.16 23.22 16.01
N VAL A 375 17.27 22.16 16.81
CA VAL A 375 17.91 22.23 18.13
C VAL A 375 19.40 22.51 17.98
N ILE A 376 20.09 21.80 17.07
CA ILE A 376 21.52 22.02 16.81
C ILE A 376 21.73 23.46 16.34
N PHE A 377 21.01 23.88 15.30
CA PHE A 377 21.13 25.23 14.75
C PHE A 377 20.76 26.32 15.76
N GLY A 378 19.72 26.09 16.58
CA GLY A 378 19.32 27.02 17.64
C GLY A 378 20.39 27.16 18.72
N ILE A 379 21.04 26.07 19.13
CA ILE A 379 22.13 26.09 20.11
C ILE A 379 23.34 26.83 19.55
N THR A 380 23.79 26.51 18.33
CA THR A 380 24.96 27.17 17.74
C THR A 380 24.70 28.67 17.52
N THR A 381 23.52 29.03 17.02
CA THR A 381 23.14 30.45 16.87
C THR A 381 23.08 31.16 18.22
N LEU A 382 22.56 30.51 19.26
CA LEU A 382 22.54 31.07 20.61
C LEU A 382 23.96 31.28 21.15
N LEU A 383 24.86 30.31 20.95
CA LEU A 383 26.27 30.43 21.36
C LEU A 383 26.95 31.60 20.67
N ASP A 384 26.72 31.78 19.36
CA ASP A 384 27.28 32.90 18.60
C ASP A 384 26.70 34.24 19.06
N ILE A 385 25.40 34.32 19.37
CA ILE A 385 24.79 35.52 19.94
C ILE A 385 25.42 35.84 21.30
N LEU A 386 25.62 34.84 22.16
CA LEU A 386 26.29 35.03 23.45
C LEU A 386 27.76 35.47 23.29
N GLY A 387 28.45 34.94 22.28
CA GLY A 387 29.78 35.36 21.87
C GLY A 387 29.80 36.81 21.37
N TYR A 388 28.84 37.19 20.53
CA TYR A 388 28.64 38.55 20.05
C TYR A 388 28.37 39.54 21.19
N LEU A 389 27.61 39.13 22.20
CA LEU A 389 27.40 39.89 23.44
C LEU A 389 28.62 39.91 24.37
N ASN A 390 29.75 39.33 23.95
CA ASN A 390 31.03 39.26 24.69
C ASN A 390 30.93 38.55 26.05
N LEU A 391 30.00 37.61 26.21
CA LEU A 391 29.93 36.78 27.42
C LEU A 391 30.99 35.67 27.43
N PHE A 392 31.45 35.24 26.24
CA PHE A 392 32.50 34.24 26.04
C PHE A 392 33.29 34.55 24.76
N SER A 393 34.59 34.24 24.74
CA SER A 393 35.42 34.27 23.54
C SER A 393 35.21 32.97 22.73
N MET A 394 34.15 32.92 21.92
CA MET A 394 33.82 31.75 21.10
C MET A 394 33.92 32.09 19.60
N VAL A 395 34.38 31.10 18.82
CA VAL A 395 34.40 31.12 17.35
C VAL A 395 32.96 31.01 16.83
N GLY A 396 32.63 31.68 15.73
CA GLY A 396 31.30 31.57 15.11
C GLY A 396 31.00 30.12 14.68
N LEU A 397 29.92 29.55 15.20
CA LEU A 397 29.43 28.18 15.00
C LEU A 397 28.10 28.12 14.22
N THR A 398 27.51 29.27 13.89
CA THR A 398 26.20 29.36 13.23
C THR A 398 26.22 28.67 11.88
N GLU A 399 27.30 28.78 11.12
CA GLU A 399 27.45 28.18 9.79
C GLU A 399 27.48 26.65 9.86
N GLU A 400 28.19 26.09 10.83
CA GLU A 400 28.28 24.67 11.11
C GLU A 400 26.95 24.12 11.64
N GLY A 401 26.26 24.88 12.49
CA GLY A 401 24.92 24.51 12.95
C GLY A 401 23.89 24.52 11.82
N PHE A 402 24.00 25.47 10.90
CA PHE A 402 23.16 25.51 9.71
C PHE A 402 23.48 24.33 8.77
N MET A 403 24.75 23.98 8.62
CA MET A 403 25.18 22.77 7.92
C MET A 403 24.49 21.54 8.49
N ALA A 404 24.56 21.35 9.81
CA ALA A 404 23.86 20.24 10.48
C ALA A 404 22.34 20.28 10.22
N PHE A 405 21.73 21.47 10.20
CA PHE A 405 20.31 21.63 9.87
C PHE A 405 19.96 21.22 8.43
N VAL A 406 20.73 21.67 7.43
CA VAL A 406 20.56 21.27 6.02
C VAL A 406 20.75 19.77 5.86
N PHE A 407 21.74 19.17 6.53
CA PHE A 407 21.92 17.72 6.53
C PHE A 407 20.72 17.00 7.13
N CYS A 408 20.19 17.44 8.27
CA CYS A 408 18.98 16.88 8.87
C CYS A 408 17.79 16.96 7.92
N MET A 409 17.60 18.08 7.22
CA MET A 409 16.55 18.24 6.21
C MET A 409 16.75 17.31 5.01
N GLY A 410 17.98 17.18 4.50
CA GLY A 410 18.34 16.27 3.41
C GLY A 410 18.09 14.80 3.78
N ILE A 411 18.47 14.39 4.98
CA ILE A 411 18.20 13.03 5.51
C ILE A 411 16.68 12.81 5.64
N ALA A 412 15.94 13.78 6.16
CA ALA A 412 14.49 13.69 6.27
C ALA A 412 13.82 13.53 4.89
N LEU A 413 14.31 14.26 3.89
CA LEU A 413 13.83 14.18 2.51
C LEU A 413 14.14 12.82 1.86
N SER A 414 15.37 12.32 2.03
CA SER A 414 15.78 10.99 1.56
C SER A 414 14.97 9.87 2.21
N SER A 415 14.73 9.96 3.52
CA SER A 415 13.86 9.03 4.26
C SER A 415 12.42 9.07 3.73
N ALA A 416 11.85 10.26 3.51
CA ALA A 416 10.51 10.41 2.96
C ALA A 416 10.39 9.83 1.54
N PHE A 417 11.42 9.99 0.71
CA PHE A 417 11.48 9.40 -0.61
C PHE A 417 11.53 7.87 -0.56
N SER A 418 12.41 7.31 0.29
CA SER A 418 12.55 5.87 0.47
C SER A 418 11.24 5.22 0.94
N THR A 419 10.55 5.82 1.91
CA THR A 419 9.25 5.32 2.39
C THR A 419 8.17 5.39 1.31
N ALA A 420 8.11 6.48 0.56
CA ALA A 420 7.18 6.62 -0.57
C ALA A 420 7.46 5.60 -1.68
N HIS A 421 8.74 5.36 -2.01
CA HIS A 421 9.14 4.38 -3.01
C HIS A 421 8.74 2.95 -2.59
N LEU A 422 9.01 2.58 -1.33
CA LEU A 422 8.63 1.27 -0.79
C LEU A 422 7.10 1.06 -0.75
N GLN A 423 6.33 2.11 -0.45
CA GLN A 423 4.86 2.06 -0.52
C GLN A 423 4.38 1.85 -1.95
N LYS A 424 5.00 2.56 -2.92
CA LYS A 424 4.69 2.39 -4.34
C LYS A 424 4.97 0.97 -4.81
N GLU A 425 6.13 0.38 -4.49
CA GLU A 425 6.45 -1.00 -4.87
C GLU A 425 5.48 -2.02 -4.25
N LYS A 426 5.14 -1.86 -2.97
CA LYS A 426 4.13 -2.71 -2.31
C LYS A 426 2.78 -2.63 -3.00
N LEU A 427 2.35 -1.42 -3.38
CA LEU A 427 1.09 -1.22 -4.09
C LEU A 427 1.12 -1.85 -5.47
N VAL A 428 2.20 -1.67 -6.23
CA VAL A 428 2.38 -2.31 -7.55
C VAL A 428 2.36 -3.83 -7.43
N THR A 429 3.00 -4.39 -6.41
CA THR A 429 3.01 -5.84 -6.17
C THR A 429 1.61 -6.37 -5.84
N ARG A 430 0.85 -5.68 -4.97
CA ARG A 430 -0.54 -6.02 -4.69
C ARG A 430 -1.42 -5.92 -5.93
N LEU A 431 -1.23 -4.87 -6.73
CA LEU A 431 -1.99 -4.68 -7.96
C LEU A 431 -1.74 -5.83 -8.94
N ARG A 432 -0.48 -6.23 -9.13
CA ARG A 432 -0.12 -7.40 -9.96
C ARG A 432 -0.73 -8.69 -9.43
N ALA A 433 -0.70 -8.93 -8.12
CA ALA A 433 -1.32 -10.10 -7.51
C ALA A 433 -2.84 -10.14 -7.73
N ASN A 434 -3.52 -8.99 -7.58
CA ASN A 434 -4.96 -8.88 -7.84
C ASN A 434 -5.30 -9.13 -9.31
N ILE A 435 -4.52 -8.57 -10.25
CA ILE A 435 -4.71 -8.83 -11.69
C ILE A 435 -4.52 -10.30 -12.00
N SER A 436 -3.46 -10.94 -11.48
CA SER A 436 -3.23 -12.38 -11.69
C SER A 436 -4.37 -13.22 -11.13
N LYS A 437 -4.90 -12.86 -9.95
CA LYS A 437 -6.05 -13.55 -9.36
C LYS A 437 -7.31 -13.40 -10.21
N LEU A 438 -7.58 -12.20 -10.72
CA LEU A 438 -8.71 -11.95 -11.62
C LEU A 438 -8.61 -12.77 -12.90
N MET A 439 -7.42 -12.82 -13.51
CA MET A 439 -7.19 -13.64 -14.71
C MET A 439 -7.41 -15.14 -14.44
N GLN A 440 -6.95 -15.66 -13.29
CA GLN A 440 -7.21 -17.04 -12.90
C GLN A 440 -8.69 -17.33 -12.67
N THR A 441 -9.42 -16.43 -12.00
CA THR A 441 -10.86 -16.58 -11.80
C THR A 441 -11.61 -16.54 -13.14
N GLN A 442 -11.22 -15.66 -14.05
CA GLN A 442 -11.83 -15.58 -15.38
C GLN A 442 -11.57 -16.85 -16.20
N GLN A 443 -10.32 -17.34 -16.26
CA GLN A 443 -10.00 -18.60 -16.93
C GLN A 443 -10.73 -19.80 -16.30
N GLY A 444 -10.84 -19.84 -14.97
CA GLY A 444 -11.59 -20.86 -14.26
C GLY A 444 -13.09 -20.81 -14.59
N LEU A 445 -13.66 -19.62 -14.71
CA LEU A 445 -15.04 -19.42 -15.13
C LEU A 445 -15.25 -19.90 -16.58
N GLU A 446 -14.43 -19.43 -17.52
CA GLU A 446 -14.47 -19.82 -18.93
C GLU A 446 -14.35 -21.35 -19.11
N PHE A 447 -13.42 -22.00 -18.38
CA PHE A 447 -13.27 -23.45 -18.39
C PHE A 447 -14.51 -24.17 -17.84
N SER A 448 -15.10 -23.65 -16.76
CA SER A 448 -16.32 -24.23 -16.19
C SER A 448 -17.51 -24.08 -17.15
N GLU A 449 -17.69 -22.92 -17.80
CA GLU A 449 -18.75 -22.67 -18.77
C GLU A 449 -18.62 -23.59 -19.98
N GLU A 450 -17.41 -23.76 -20.52
CA GLU A 450 -17.16 -24.67 -21.65
C GLU A 450 -17.43 -26.13 -21.25
N LYS A 451 -17.01 -26.55 -20.06
CA LYS A 451 -17.31 -27.88 -19.54
C LYS A 451 -18.82 -28.12 -19.41
N TYR A 452 -19.58 -27.18 -18.86
CA TYR A 452 -21.03 -27.29 -18.76
C TYR A 452 -21.69 -27.33 -20.14
N ARG A 453 -21.26 -26.49 -21.07
CA ARG A 453 -21.75 -26.48 -22.45
C ARG A 453 -21.53 -27.83 -23.12
N GLN A 454 -20.34 -28.42 -23.00
CA GLN A 454 -20.04 -29.73 -23.56
C GLN A 454 -20.89 -30.85 -22.94
N LEU A 455 -21.14 -30.82 -21.63
CA LEU A 455 -22.00 -31.80 -20.96
C LEU A 455 -23.45 -31.72 -21.46
N VAL A 456 -23.99 -30.51 -21.64
CA VAL A 456 -25.36 -30.30 -22.13
C VAL A 456 -25.50 -30.69 -23.61
N GLU A 457 -24.54 -30.29 -24.45
CA GLU A 457 -24.57 -30.55 -25.89
C GLU A 457 -24.33 -32.02 -26.25
N ASN A 458 -23.52 -32.75 -25.46
CA ASN A 458 -23.23 -34.18 -25.69
C ASN A 458 -24.18 -35.13 -24.96
N SER A 459 -25.15 -34.64 -24.18
CA SER A 459 -26.20 -35.49 -23.59
C SER A 459 -26.94 -36.24 -24.70
N ALA A 460 -27.32 -37.51 -24.46
CA ALA A 460 -28.14 -38.29 -25.39
C ALA A 460 -29.64 -37.94 -25.30
N GLU A 461 -30.03 -37.15 -24.30
CA GLU A 461 -31.40 -36.67 -24.11
C GLU A 461 -31.58 -35.29 -24.76
N LEU A 462 -32.80 -35.01 -25.21
CA LEU A 462 -33.20 -33.67 -25.60
C LEU A 462 -33.31 -32.80 -24.34
N ILE A 463 -32.43 -31.83 -24.17
CA ILE A 463 -32.43 -30.89 -23.04
C ILE A 463 -32.86 -29.52 -23.54
N PHE A 464 -33.82 -28.90 -22.85
CA PHE A 464 -34.32 -27.58 -23.19
C PHE A 464 -34.72 -26.77 -21.95
N THR A 465 -34.76 -25.46 -22.12
CA THR A 465 -35.32 -24.54 -21.13
C THR A 465 -36.41 -23.70 -21.76
N LEU A 466 -37.48 -23.46 -21.02
CA LEU A 466 -38.65 -22.71 -21.48
C LEU A 466 -38.94 -21.52 -20.56
N THR A 467 -39.57 -20.49 -21.12
CA THR A 467 -40.29 -19.47 -20.34
C THR A 467 -41.58 -20.09 -19.74
N PRO A 468 -42.20 -19.45 -18.74
CA PRO A 468 -43.51 -19.88 -18.23
C PRO A 468 -44.62 -19.91 -19.29
N SER A 469 -44.48 -19.16 -20.40
CA SER A 469 -45.41 -19.19 -21.53
C SER A 469 -45.15 -20.34 -22.53
N GLY A 470 -44.12 -21.16 -22.30
CA GLY A 470 -43.75 -22.29 -23.15
C GLY A 470 -42.84 -21.93 -24.33
N GLU A 471 -42.24 -20.74 -24.35
CA GLU A 471 -41.26 -20.34 -25.37
C GLU A 471 -39.89 -20.94 -25.08
N ILE A 472 -39.23 -21.50 -26.10
CA ILE A 472 -37.94 -22.17 -25.95
C ILE A 472 -36.80 -21.13 -25.82
N ILE A 473 -36.15 -21.07 -24.65
CA ILE A 473 -35.01 -20.20 -24.36
C ILE A 473 -33.70 -20.86 -24.86
N THR A 474 -33.48 -22.12 -24.51
CA THR A 474 -32.35 -22.92 -24.99
C THR A 474 -32.78 -24.33 -25.33
N MET A 475 -32.07 -24.97 -26.25
CA MET A 475 -32.23 -26.38 -26.57
C MET A 475 -30.90 -26.94 -27.07
N ASN A 476 -30.50 -28.12 -26.60
CA ASN A 476 -29.24 -28.76 -27.00
C ASN A 476 -29.34 -29.38 -28.41
N ARG A 477 -28.18 -29.74 -29.00
CA ARG A 477 -28.09 -30.30 -30.37
C ARG A 477 -28.94 -31.54 -30.61
N GLN A 478 -29.35 -32.27 -29.57
CA GLN A 478 -30.19 -33.47 -29.71
C GLN A 478 -31.56 -33.19 -30.33
N SER A 479 -32.01 -31.94 -30.42
CA SER A 479 -33.20 -31.59 -31.21
C SER A 479 -33.04 -31.96 -32.69
N GLN A 480 -31.82 -31.91 -33.23
CA GLN A 480 -31.54 -32.29 -34.61
C GLN A 480 -31.61 -33.81 -34.78
N THR A 481 -31.10 -34.57 -33.80
CA THR A 481 -31.12 -36.03 -33.81
C THR A 481 -32.53 -36.59 -33.60
N HIS A 482 -33.27 -36.05 -32.62
CA HIS A 482 -34.58 -36.58 -32.24
C HIS A 482 -35.73 -36.03 -33.07
N LEU A 483 -35.70 -34.74 -33.40
CA LEU A 483 -36.80 -34.03 -34.07
C LEU A 483 -36.46 -33.61 -35.50
N GLY A 484 -35.22 -33.82 -35.97
CA GLY A 484 -34.78 -33.41 -37.31
C GLY A 484 -34.60 -31.89 -37.46
N ARG A 485 -34.65 -31.11 -36.36
CA ARG A 485 -34.64 -29.64 -36.40
C ARG A 485 -33.47 -29.08 -35.58
N SER A 486 -32.69 -28.16 -36.17
CA SER A 486 -31.56 -27.51 -35.48
C SER A 486 -32.05 -26.58 -34.36
N PRO A 487 -31.34 -26.47 -33.22
CA PRO A 487 -31.74 -25.60 -32.11
C PRO A 487 -32.01 -24.15 -32.52
N ARG A 488 -31.19 -23.58 -33.42
CA ARG A 488 -31.35 -22.20 -33.93
C ARG A 488 -32.72 -21.92 -34.58
N LYS A 489 -33.41 -22.94 -35.08
CA LYS A 489 -34.75 -22.80 -35.70
C LYS A 489 -35.89 -22.99 -34.69
N LEU A 490 -35.58 -23.46 -33.48
CA LEU A 490 -36.54 -23.81 -32.43
C LEU A 490 -36.50 -22.80 -31.28
N VAL A 491 -35.34 -22.24 -30.96
CA VAL A 491 -35.22 -21.16 -29.97
C VAL A 491 -36.10 -19.97 -30.37
N GLY A 492 -36.89 -19.46 -29.43
CA GLY A 492 -37.88 -18.40 -29.63
C GLY A 492 -39.24 -18.87 -30.14
N LYS A 493 -39.43 -20.17 -30.40
CA LYS A 493 -40.75 -20.75 -30.75
C LYS A 493 -41.42 -21.34 -29.53
N ASN A 494 -42.74 -21.52 -29.60
CA ASN A 494 -43.46 -22.21 -28.54
C ASN A 494 -43.26 -23.73 -28.66
N ILE A 495 -42.92 -24.40 -27.56
CA ILE A 495 -42.70 -25.86 -27.54
C ILE A 495 -43.95 -26.63 -27.96
N ALA A 496 -45.15 -26.07 -27.75
CA ALA A 496 -46.41 -26.68 -28.16
C ALA A 496 -46.56 -26.76 -29.69
N GLU A 497 -45.82 -25.96 -30.45
CA GLU A 497 -45.70 -26.13 -31.91
C GLU A 497 -44.99 -27.42 -32.30
N LEU A 498 -44.38 -28.16 -31.36
CA LEU A 498 -43.76 -29.46 -31.62
C LEU A 498 -44.65 -30.63 -31.22
N ALA A 499 -45.88 -30.38 -30.75
CA ALA A 499 -46.85 -31.43 -30.44
C ALA A 499 -47.29 -32.19 -31.70
N ALA A 500 -47.38 -33.51 -31.60
CA ALA A 500 -48.15 -34.33 -32.54
C ALA A 500 -49.64 -34.36 -32.15
N HIS A 501 -50.51 -34.90 -33.01
CA HIS A 501 -51.94 -35.06 -32.76
C HIS A 501 -52.68 -33.74 -32.39
N GLU A 502 -52.49 -32.71 -33.21
CA GLU A 502 -53.19 -31.43 -33.04
C GLU A 502 -54.73 -31.60 -33.22
N PRO A 503 -55.57 -30.92 -32.43
CA PRO A 503 -55.25 -29.93 -31.40
C PRO A 503 -54.97 -30.52 -30.00
N ILE A 504 -55.17 -31.82 -29.79
CA ILE A 504 -55.15 -32.47 -28.48
C ILE A 504 -53.75 -32.43 -27.84
N GLY A 505 -52.69 -32.71 -28.61
CA GLY A 505 -51.32 -32.71 -28.10
C GLY A 505 -50.86 -31.33 -27.58
N THR A 506 -51.26 -30.25 -28.26
CA THR A 506 -50.95 -28.87 -27.86
C THR A 506 -51.57 -28.52 -26.51
N VAL A 507 -52.82 -28.92 -26.29
CA VAL A 507 -53.53 -28.69 -25.02
C VAL A 507 -52.91 -29.52 -23.90
N LEU A 508 -52.58 -30.79 -24.17
CA LEU A 508 -51.95 -31.67 -23.18
C LEU A 508 -50.58 -31.14 -22.72
N LEU A 509 -49.74 -30.67 -23.65
CA LEU A 509 -48.42 -30.14 -23.30
C LEU A 509 -48.53 -28.85 -22.47
N ARG A 510 -49.51 -27.99 -22.81
CA ARG A 510 -49.78 -26.77 -22.05
C ARG A 510 -50.28 -27.05 -20.65
N ASP A 511 -51.20 -28.01 -20.49
CA ASP A 511 -51.67 -28.44 -19.17
C ASP A 511 -50.52 -28.98 -18.31
N LYS A 512 -49.58 -29.73 -18.90
CA LYS A 512 -48.38 -30.21 -18.20
C LYS A 512 -47.41 -29.10 -17.83
N ILE A 513 -47.26 -28.06 -18.66
CA ILE A 513 -46.50 -26.85 -18.33
C ILE A 513 -47.16 -26.10 -17.15
N ASP A 514 -48.48 -25.93 -17.19
CA ASP A 514 -49.22 -25.29 -16.10
C ASP A 514 -49.15 -26.11 -14.80
N GLU A 515 -49.16 -27.45 -14.91
CA GLU A 515 -48.99 -28.38 -13.80
C GLU A 515 -47.62 -28.25 -13.13
N VAL A 516 -46.52 -28.15 -13.89
CA VAL A 516 -45.17 -28.00 -13.33
C VAL A 516 -44.99 -26.63 -12.67
N ILE A 517 -45.57 -25.57 -13.24
CA ILE A 517 -45.54 -24.21 -12.66
C ILE A 517 -46.33 -24.19 -11.34
N ARG A 518 -47.54 -24.78 -11.32
CA ARG A 518 -48.43 -24.79 -10.15
C ARG A 518 -47.89 -25.68 -9.03
N SER A 519 -47.48 -26.90 -9.37
CA SER A 519 -47.02 -27.88 -8.37
C SER A 519 -45.62 -27.57 -7.84
N ARG A 520 -44.80 -26.84 -8.62
CA ARG A 520 -43.36 -26.63 -8.38
C ARG A 520 -42.59 -27.94 -8.11
N SER A 521 -43.13 -29.05 -8.59
CA SER A 521 -42.60 -30.40 -8.44
C SER A 521 -42.19 -30.97 -9.80
N ILE A 522 -41.50 -32.11 -9.82
CA ILE A 522 -41.09 -32.76 -11.06
C ILE A 522 -42.32 -33.40 -11.71
N VAL A 523 -42.63 -33.02 -12.95
CA VAL A 523 -43.74 -33.60 -13.73
C VAL A 523 -43.16 -34.47 -14.83
N ALA A 524 -43.47 -35.77 -14.82
CA ALA A 524 -43.01 -36.73 -15.81
C ALA A 524 -44.20 -37.33 -16.57
N PHE A 525 -44.12 -37.39 -17.89
CA PHE A 525 -45.19 -37.90 -18.76
C PHE A 525 -44.64 -38.40 -20.09
N SER A 526 -45.38 -39.28 -20.76
CA SER A 526 -45.09 -39.67 -22.15
C SER A 526 -45.77 -38.70 -23.10
N PHE A 527 -45.05 -38.24 -24.13
CA PHE A 527 -45.56 -37.26 -25.09
C PHE A 527 -45.01 -37.49 -26.49
N ASP A 528 -45.87 -37.33 -27.50
CA ASP A 528 -45.51 -37.47 -28.90
C ASP A 528 -45.10 -36.11 -29.48
N PHE A 529 -43.81 -35.97 -29.77
CA PHE A 529 -43.30 -34.82 -30.53
C PHE A 529 -43.30 -35.12 -32.02
N LYS A 530 -43.64 -34.13 -32.85
CA LYS A 530 -43.53 -34.26 -34.30
C LYS A 530 -42.09 -34.07 -34.78
N ASN A 531 -41.61 -34.99 -35.61
CA ASN A 531 -40.33 -34.83 -36.30
C ASN A 531 -40.44 -33.85 -37.50
N ILE A 532 -39.37 -33.67 -38.28
CA ILE A 532 -39.38 -32.78 -39.45
C ILE A 532 -40.36 -33.23 -40.55
N LEU A 533 -40.68 -34.52 -40.62
CA LEU A 533 -41.62 -35.12 -41.56
C LEU A 533 -43.08 -35.10 -41.05
N GLY A 534 -43.29 -34.67 -39.80
CA GLY A 534 -44.61 -34.63 -39.15
C GLY A 534 -45.01 -35.92 -38.43
N GLU A 535 -44.14 -36.92 -38.40
CA GLU A 535 -44.44 -38.21 -37.74
C GLU A 535 -44.33 -38.06 -36.22
N PRO A 536 -45.25 -38.69 -35.46
CA PRO A 536 -45.20 -38.69 -34.00
C PRO A 536 -44.02 -39.55 -33.51
N ARG A 537 -43.23 -38.97 -32.61
CA ARG A 537 -42.16 -39.67 -31.89
C ARG A 537 -42.41 -39.59 -30.40
N GLN A 538 -42.74 -40.73 -29.81
CA GLN A 538 -43.00 -40.82 -28.38
C GLN A 538 -41.72 -40.65 -27.57
N MET A 539 -41.77 -39.75 -26.59
CA MET A 539 -40.66 -39.47 -25.69
C MET A 539 -41.17 -39.37 -24.25
N ASN A 540 -40.37 -39.87 -23.31
CA ASN A 540 -40.58 -39.61 -21.90
C ASN A 540 -40.06 -38.22 -21.57
N VAL A 541 -40.95 -37.30 -21.23
CA VAL A 541 -40.65 -35.90 -20.91
C VAL A 541 -40.69 -35.71 -19.41
N VAL A 542 -39.67 -35.04 -18.89
CA VAL A 542 -39.60 -34.60 -17.50
C VAL A 542 -39.43 -33.10 -17.49
N LEU A 543 -40.35 -32.40 -16.82
CA LEU A 543 -40.31 -30.96 -16.61
C LEU A 543 -40.06 -30.65 -15.13
N GLN A 544 -39.28 -29.61 -14.89
CA GLN A 544 -39.01 -29.07 -13.56
C GLN A 544 -38.98 -27.54 -13.61
N PHE A 545 -39.67 -26.91 -12.67
CA PHE A 545 -39.62 -25.45 -12.52
C PHE A 545 -38.37 -25.03 -11.72
N ILE A 546 -37.59 -24.09 -12.26
CA ILE A 546 -36.41 -23.49 -11.65
C ILE A 546 -36.73 -22.02 -11.33
N PRO A 547 -36.90 -21.65 -10.05
CA PRO A 547 -37.16 -20.27 -9.66
C PRO A 547 -35.93 -19.39 -9.94
N ASP A 548 -36.15 -18.18 -10.48
CA ASP A 548 -35.08 -17.20 -10.66
C ASP A 548 -34.61 -16.67 -9.29
N THR A 549 -33.30 -16.60 -9.11
CA THR A 549 -32.64 -16.13 -7.88
C THR A 549 -32.38 -14.63 -7.89
N ARG A 550 -32.71 -13.91 -8.98
CA ARG A 550 -32.43 -12.48 -9.17
C ARG A 550 -33.65 -11.55 -9.07
N GLY A 551 -34.78 -12.02 -8.55
CA GLY A 551 -35.83 -11.15 -8.03
C GLY A 551 -36.89 -10.65 -9.01
N ASN A 552 -36.94 -11.12 -10.27
CA ASN A 552 -38.12 -10.98 -11.12
C ASN A 552 -38.87 -12.31 -11.21
N SER A 553 -40.18 -12.28 -11.09
CA SER A 553 -41.07 -13.42 -10.83
C SER A 553 -41.28 -14.41 -12.00
N ASP A 554 -40.41 -14.43 -13.00
CA ASP A 554 -40.50 -15.36 -14.13
C ASP A 554 -39.40 -16.42 -14.01
N GLY A 555 -39.69 -17.48 -13.25
CA GLY A 555 -38.81 -18.66 -13.22
C GLY A 555 -38.72 -19.34 -14.59
N THR A 556 -37.75 -20.22 -14.76
CA THR A 556 -37.54 -20.97 -16.02
C THR A 556 -37.97 -22.41 -15.84
N ILE A 557 -38.47 -23.05 -16.89
CA ILE A 557 -38.80 -24.48 -16.86
C ILE A 557 -37.68 -25.24 -17.53
N TYR A 558 -37.03 -26.13 -16.80
CA TYR A 558 -36.08 -27.08 -17.34
C TYR A 558 -36.82 -28.34 -17.80
N GLY A 559 -36.56 -28.78 -19.03
CA GLY A 559 -37.12 -29.98 -19.61
C GLY A 559 -36.05 -30.92 -20.13
N ARG A 560 -36.24 -32.22 -19.90
CA ARG A 560 -35.49 -33.29 -20.59
C ARG A 560 -36.46 -34.27 -21.23
N ALA A 561 -36.15 -34.74 -22.43
CA ALA A 561 -36.92 -35.77 -23.10
C ALA A 561 -36.01 -36.89 -23.63
N SER A 562 -36.34 -38.14 -23.29
CA SER A 562 -35.61 -39.34 -23.73
C SER A 562 -36.50 -40.21 -24.61
N ALA A 563 -35.93 -40.83 -25.64
CA ALA A 563 -36.65 -41.80 -26.48
C ALA A 563 -37.10 -43.01 -25.65
N TYR A 564 -38.32 -43.49 -25.90
CA TYR A 564 -38.84 -44.71 -25.30
C TYR A 564 -38.19 -45.94 -25.95
N VAL A 565 -37.67 -46.88 -25.15
CA VAL A 565 -37.15 -48.16 -25.64
C VAL A 565 -38.12 -49.24 -25.17
N GLU A 566 -38.98 -49.75 -26.07
CA GLU A 566 -39.90 -50.86 -25.78
C GLU A 566 -39.19 -52.21 -25.75
N ASP A 567 -39.57 -53.07 -24.80
CA ASP A 567 -39.27 -54.51 -24.85
C ASP A 567 -40.20 -55.20 -25.86
N SER A 568 -39.89 -55.03 -27.14
CA SER A 568 -40.66 -55.52 -28.29
C SER A 568 -40.88 -57.05 -28.36
N LEU A 569 -40.17 -57.83 -27.54
CA LEU A 569 -40.21 -59.29 -27.56
C LEU A 569 -41.21 -59.91 -26.57
N GLY A 570 -41.71 -59.14 -25.59
CA GLY A 570 -42.63 -59.65 -24.55
C GLY A 570 -43.93 -60.25 -25.10
N GLN A 571 -44.42 -59.74 -26.23
CA GLN A 571 -45.64 -60.21 -26.91
C GLN A 571 -45.54 -61.62 -27.52
N TYR A 572 -44.32 -62.15 -27.69
CA TYR A 572 -44.08 -63.50 -28.25
C TYR A 572 -43.76 -64.55 -27.17
N LEU A 573 -43.87 -64.19 -25.88
CA LEU A 573 -43.51 -65.06 -24.77
C LEU A 573 -44.56 -66.17 -24.54
N PHE A 574 -44.20 -67.42 -24.85
CA PHE A 574 -45.08 -68.59 -24.66
C PHE A 574 -45.02 -69.18 -23.23
N SER A 575 -43.82 -69.32 -22.66
CA SER A 575 -43.62 -69.75 -21.27
C SER A 575 -42.26 -69.28 -20.77
N GLU A 576 -42.13 -69.03 -19.47
CA GLU A 576 -40.82 -68.80 -18.84
C GLU A 576 -40.72 -69.44 -17.47
N LYS A 577 -39.49 -69.75 -17.08
CA LYS A 577 -39.16 -70.26 -15.75
C LYS A 577 -37.90 -69.56 -15.27
N GLN A 578 -37.96 -68.99 -14.07
CA GLN A 578 -36.85 -68.23 -13.49
C GLN A 578 -36.68 -68.61 -12.02
N THR A 579 -35.44 -68.56 -11.53
CA THR A 579 -35.11 -68.79 -10.12
C THR A 579 -34.20 -67.66 -9.65
N TYR A 580 -34.61 -67.00 -8.57
CA TYR A 580 -33.91 -65.86 -7.98
C TYR A 580 -33.45 -66.20 -6.55
N PHE A 581 -32.30 -65.65 -6.16
CA PHE A 581 -31.79 -65.70 -4.79
C PHE A 581 -31.61 -64.27 -4.29
N LEU A 582 -32.47 -63.85 -3.38
CA LEU A 582 -32.53 -62.49 -2.86
C LEU A 582 -31.78 -62.42 -1.52
N ALA A 583 -30.86 -61.47 -1.38
CA ALA A 583 -30.34 -61.08 -0.09
C ALA A 583 -31.42 -60.35 0.73
N ASN A 584 -31.26 -60.25 2.05
CA ASN A 584 -32.26 -59.67 2.96
C ASN A 584 -32.28 -58.12 2.88
N TYR A 585 -32.64 -57.55 1.73
CA TYR A 585 -32.88 -56.12 1.53
C TYR A 585 -34.35 -55.88 1.21
N ILE A 586 -35.05 -55.09 2.04
CA ILE A 586 -36.50 -54.84 1.88
C ILE A 586 -36.85 -54.29 0.49
N THR A 587 -36.00 -53.42 -0.07
CA THR A 587 -36.18 -52.81 -1.40
C THR A 587 -36.20 -53.83 -2.54
N LEU A 588 -35.57 -55.01 -2.36
CA LEU A 588 -35.63 -56.08 -3.36
C LEU A 588 -37.03 -56.72 -3.42
N GLY A 589 -37.84 -56.65 -2.37
CA GLY A 589 -39.23 -57.11 -2.40
C GLY A 589 -40.07 -56.36 -3.43
N ASP A 590 -39.90 -55.04 -3.52
CA ASP A 590 -40.59 -54.17 -4.48
C ASP A 590 -40.12 -54.43 -5.92
N GLN A 591 -38.80 -54.50 -6.12
CA GLN A 591 -38.23 -54.75 -7.44
C GLN A 591 -38.59 -56.14 -7.96
N MET A 592 -38.58 -57.14 -7.07
CA MET A 592 -38.89 -58.51 -7.45
C MET A 592 -40.37 -58.68 -7.77
N SER A 593 -41.30 -58.09 -7.01
CA SER A 593 -42.74 -58.18 -7.31
C SER A 593 -43.09 -57.54 -8.65
N LEU A 594 -42.46 -56.41 -8.99
CA LEU A 594 -42.59 -55.78 -10.30
C LEU A 594 -42.04 -56.68 -11.41
N ARG A 595 -40.82 -57.21 -11.24
CA ARG A 595 -40.18 -58.10 -12.22
C ARG A 595 -40.98 -59.38 -12.48
N LEU A 596 -41.53 -59.99 -11.43
CA LEU A 596 -42.32 -61.23 -11.49
C LEU A 596 -43.68 -61.06 -12.19
N THR A 597 -44.17 -59.83 -12.27
CA THR A 597 -45.50 -59.52 -12.83
C THR A 597 -45.42 -58.77 -14.15
N GLN A 598 -44.22 -58.37 -14.58
CA GLN A 598 -43.99 -57.55 -15.76
C GLN A 598 -44.59 -58.14 -17.04
N HIS A 599 -44.66 -59.48 -17.19
CA HIS A 599 -45.19 -60.15 -18.39
C HIS A 599 -46.64 -60.63 -18.24
N LEU A 600 -47.27 -60.38 -17.08
CA LEU A 600 -48.63 -60.85 -16.80
C LEU A 600 -49.73 -59.97 -17.42
N HIS A 601 -49.38 -58.81 -17.98
CA HIS A 601 -50.34 -57.91 -18.64
C HIS A 601 -51.04 -58.54 -19.85
N HIS A 602 -50.48 -59.61 -20.42
CA HIS A 602 -51.13 -60.40 -21.47
C HIS A 602 -52.21 -61.36 -20.95
N PHE A 603 -52.22 -61.67 -19.65
CA PHE A 603 -53.04 -62.73 -19.07
C PHE A 603 -54.02 -62.23 -17.99
N LEU A 604 -53.75 -61.08 -17.40
CA LEU A 604 -54.46 -60.54 -16.23
C LEU A 604 -54.69 -59.04 -16.37
N THR A 605 -55.73 -58.52 -15.72
CA THR A 605 -56.02 -57.08 -15.73
C THR A 605 -55.02 -56.30 -14.88
N GLY A 606 -54.87 -55.00 -15.14
CA GLY A 606 -53.99 -54.13 -14.34
C GLY A 606 -54.31 -54.16 -12.84
N GLU A 607 -55.58 -54.25 -12.46
CA GLU A 607 -56.03 -54.36 -11.06
C GLU A 607 -55.57 -55.68 -10.42
N GLN A 608 -55.73 -56.80 -11.13
CA GLN A 608 -55.26 -58.12 -10.66
C GLN A 608 -53.74 -58.14 -10.51
N ILE A 609 -53.02 -57.53 -11.47
CA ILE A 609 -51.56 -57.42 -11.42
C ILE A 609 -51.11 -56.60 -10.22
N MET A 610 -51.73 -55.44 -9.95
CA MET A 610 -51.40 -54.62 -8.78
C MET A 610 -51.68 -55.35 -7.46
N SER A 611 -52.80 -56.08 -7.38
CA SER A 611 -53.15 -56.90 -6.21
C SER A 611 -52.13 -58.04 -5.99
N MET A 612 -51.76 -58.74 -7.06
CA MET A 612 -50.72 -59.78 -7.04
C MET A 612 -49.35 -59.23 -6.68
N GLN A 613 -48.96 -58.07 -7.20
CA GLN A 613 -47.70 -57.39 -6.87
C GLN A 613 -47.63 -57.12 -5.36
N LEU A 614 -48.71 -56.58 -4.79
CA LEU A 614 -48.78 -56.32 -3.35
C LEU A 614 -48.71 -57.63 -2.54
N GLY A 615 -49.42 -58.67 -2.96
CA GLY A 615 -49.38 -59.99 -2.31
C GLY A 615 -47.99 -60.64 -2.36
N LEU A 616 -47.34 -60.63 -3.52
CA LEU A 616 -45.99 -61.19 -3.72
C LEU A 616 -44.94 -60.42 -2.94
N ARG A 617 -45.01 -59.08 -2.97
CA ARG A 617 -44.14 -58.20 -2.19
C ARG A 617 -44.18 -58.57 -0.70
N GLU A 618 -45.37 -58.70 -0.14
CA GLU A 618 -45.54 -59.07 1.27
C GLU A 618 -45.02 -60.49 1.57
N MET A 619 -45.23 -61.47 0.67
CA MET A 619 -44.68 -62.82 0.87
C MET A 619 -43.15 -62.84 0.86
N ILE A 620 -42.52 -62.10 -0.05
CA ILE A 620 -41.06 -62.00 -0.16
C ILE A 620 -40.48 -61.29 1.07
N ILE A 621 -41.09 -60.17 1.49
CA ILE A 621 -40.68 -59.42 2.67
C ILE A 621 -40.83 -60.29 3.93
N ASN A 622 -41.93 -61.02 4.10
CA ASN A 622 -42.11 -61.94 5.23
C ASN A 622 -41.06 -63.05 5.26
N ALA A 623 -40.68 -63.59 4.11
CA ALA A 623 -39.61 -64.58 4.00
C ALA A 623 -38.24 -64.01 4.44
N MET A 624 -37.97 -62.73 4.16
CA MET A 624 -36.77 -62.04 4.65
C MET A 624 -36.84 -61.75 6.14
N GLU A 625 -37.92 -61.12 6.60
CA GLU A 625 -38.12 -60.61 7.96
C GLU A 625 -38.28 -61.74 8.99
N HIS A 626 -39.31 -62.56 8.80
CA HIS A 626 -39.69 -63.61 9.73
C HIS A 626 -38.93 -64.91 9.47
N GLY A 627 -38.65 -65.22 8.20
CA GLY A 627 -37.90 -66.41 7.81
C GLY A 627 -36.41 -66.29 8.11
N ASN A 628 -35.70 -65.49 7.31
CA ASN A 628 -34.24 -65.42 7.37
C ASN A 628 -33.72 -64.69 8.61
N LEU A 629 -34.20 -63.46 8.87
CA LEU A 629 -33.74 -62.59 9.96
C LEU A 629 -34.36 -62.93 11.32
N ASN A 630 -35.33 -63.85 11.35
CA ASN A 630 -36.02 -64.32 12.55
C ASN A 630 -36.59 -63.19 13.43
N ILE A 631 -37.01 -62.08 12.81
CA ILE A 631 -37.66 -60.98 13.51
C ILE A 631 -39.04 -61.48 13.88
N THR A 632 -39.40 -61.53 15.16
CA THR A 632 -40.73 -62.01 15.56
C THR A 632 -41.78 -60.93 15.29
N TYR A 633 -43.05 -61.35 15.28
CA TYR A 633 -44.16 -60.41 15.13
C TYR A 633 -44.19 -59.36 16.26
N GLU A 634 -43.91 -59.78 17.49
CA GLU A 634 -43.87 -58.92 18.68
C GLU A 634 -42.72 -57.90 18.59
N GLU A 635 -41.54 -58.34 18.15
CA GLU A 635 -40.38 -57.48 17.91
C GLU A 635 -40.67 -56.43 16.83
N LYS A 636 -41.30 -56.85 15.72
CA LYS A 636 -41.70 -55.92 14.65
C LYS A 636 -42.72 -54.89 15.13
N SER A 637 -43.77 -55.32 15.85
CA SER A 637 -44.81 -54.41 16.35
C SER A 637 -44.28 -53.44 17.42
N ALA A 638 -43.32 -53.85 18.25
CA ALA A 638 -42.64 -52.96 19.19
C ALA A 638 -41.77 -51.93 18.45
N ALA A 639 -40.87 -52.38 17.57
CA ALA A 639 -39.96 -51.49 16.83
C ALA A 639 -40.69 -50.55 15.85
N THR A 640 -41.84 -50.95 15.32
CA THR A 640 -42.67 -50.08 14.48
C THR A 640 -43.33 -48.96 15.29
N ARG A 641 -43.81 -49.23 16.51
CA ARG A 641 -44.39 -48.21 17.40
C ARG A 641 -43.35 -47.19 17.88
N GLU A 642 -42.10 -47.63 18.03
CA GLU A 642 -40.98 -46.80 18.48
C GLU A 642 -40.23 -46.10 17.32
N GLY A 643 -40.59 -46.38 16.06
CA GLY A 643 -39.92 -45.82 14.88
C GLY A 643 -38.52 -46.39 14.59
N THR A 644 -38.11 -47.45 15.30
CA THR A 644 -36.77 -48.08 15.27
C THR A 644 -36.69 -49.33 14.37
N TYR A 645 -37.76 -49.61 13.61
CA TYR A 645 -37.86 -50.82 12.77
C TYR A 645 -36.68 -51.01 11.80
N ILE A 646 -36.24 -49.94 11.13
CA ILE A 646 -35.13 -49.98 10.16
C ILE A 646 -33.81 -50.34 10.86
N ASP A 647 -33.61 -49.90 12.10
CA ASP A 647 -32.41 -50.19 12.88
C ASP A 647 -32.38 -51.65 13.34
N LEU A 648 -33.52 -52.18 13.82
CA LEU A 648 -33.68 -53.60 14.14
C LEU A 648 -33.40 -54.50 12.93
N PHE A 649 -33.94 -54.12 11.77
CA PHE A 649 -33.73 -54.87 10.53
C PHE A 649 -32.25 -54.86 10.10
N ARG A 650 -31.58 -53.70 10.13
CA ARG A 650 -30.13 -53.59 9.83
C ARG A 650 -29.27 -54.36 10.82
N GLN A 651 -29.61 -54.33 12.11
CA GLN A 651 -28.89 -55.08 13.14
C GLN A 651 -28.95 -56.58 12.83
N ARG A 652 -30.15 -57.13 12.61
CA ARG A 652 -30.32 -58.55 12.26
C ARG A 652 -29.64 -58.90 10.95
N GLN A 653 -29.64 -58.00 9.96
CA GLN A 653 -28.93 -58.21 8.69
C GLN A 653 -27.40 -58.31 8.86
N ALA A 654 -26.83 -57.57 9.82
CA ALA A 654 -25.39 -57.54 10.07
C ALA A 654 -24.89 -58.71 10.95
N GLU A 655 -25.79 -59.41 11.65
CA GLU A 655 -25.43 -60.56 12.46
C GLU A 655 -24.96 -61.74 11.59
N ALA A 656 -23.79 -62.31 11.91
CA ALA A 656 -23.15 -63.38 11.15
C ALA A 656 -24.04 -64.64 10.98
N GLN A 657 -25.01 -64.85 11.88
CA GLN A 657 -25.96 -65.97 11.81
C GLN A 657 -27.07 -65.80 10.74
N PHE A 658 -27.27 -64.57 10.24
CA PHE A 658 -28.34 -64.24 9.28
C PHE A 658 -27.82 -63.63 7.97
N SER A 659 -26.60 -63.11 7.94
CA SER A 659 -26.04 -62.36 6.81
C SER A 659 -25.93 -63.17 5.50
N GLU A 660 -25.65 -64.47 5.59
CA GLU A 660 -25.52 -65.35 4.41
C GLU A 660 -26.85 -65.92 3.91
N LYS A 661 -27.95 -65.74 4.67
CA LYS A 661 -29.24 -66.33 4.32
C LYS A 661 -29.91 -65.60 3.16
N LYS A 662 -30.45 -66.36 2.22
CA LYS A 662 -31.13 -65.83 1.01
C LYS A 662 -32.56 -66.33 0.90
N VAL A 663 -33.45 -65.51 0.35
CA VAL A 663 -34.79 -65.94 -0.03
C VAL A 663 -34.75 -66.44 -1.46
N LYS A 664 -35.11 -67.69 -1.68
CA LYS A 664 -35.21 -68.29 -3.02
C LYS A 664 -36.62 -68.07 -3.56
N VAL A 665 -36.72 -67.50 -4.77
CA VAL A 665 -37.99 -67.32 -5.47
C VAL A 665 -37.95 -68.08 -6.79
N ASP A 666 -38.73 -69.16 -6.89
CA ASP A 666 -38.96 -69.88 -8.14
C ASP A 666 -40.24 -69.32 -8.79
N TYR A 667 -40.17 -69.04 -10.08
CA TYR A 667 -41.22 -68.46 -10.90
C TYR A 667 -41.43 -69.31 -12.14
N ILE A 668 -42.70 -69.57 -12.48
CA ILE A 668 -43.09 -70.21 -13.73
C ILE A 668 -44.32 -69.51 -14.29
N LEU A 669 -44.24 -69.12 -15.56
CA LEU A 669 -45.35 -68.60 -16.33
C LEU A 669 -45.61 -69.54 -17.50
N THR A 670 -46.87 -69.93 -17.64
CA THR A 670 -47.36 -70.74 -18.75
C THR A 670 -48.66 -70.13 -19.28
N PRO A 671 -49.16 -70.57 -20.44
CA PRO A 671 -50.44 -70.12 -21.00
C PRO A 671 -51.67 -70.29 -20.10
N SER A 672 -51.61 -71.16 -19.09
CA SER A 672 -52.77 -71.55 -18.28
C SER A 672 -52.64 -71.20 -16.79
N PHE A 673 -51.43 -70.88 -16.33
CA PHE A 673 -51.20 -70.45 -14.96
C PHE A 673 -49.86 -69.75 -14.80
N VAL A 674 -49.78 -68.95 -13.74
CA VAL A 674 -48.53 -68.49 -13.15
C VAL A 674 -48.36 -69.08 -11.75
N GLY A 675 -47.15 -69.56 -11.49
CA GLY A 675 -46.76 -70.17 -10.22
C GLY A 675 -45.57 -69.46 -9.61
N PHE A 676 -45.66 -69.18 -8.31
CA PHE A 676 -44.58 -68.62 -7.51
C PHE A 676 -44.31 -69.54 -6.34
N ARG A 677 -43.03 -69.78 -6.05
CA ARG A 677 -42.61 -70.51 -4.85
C ARG A 677 -41.52 -69.72 -4.16
N ILE A 678 -41.82 -69.23 -2.97
CA ILE A 678 -40.92 -68.42 -2.15
C ILE A 678 -40.45 -69.30 -0.99
N THR A 679 -39.15 -69.44 -0.82
CA THR A 679 -38.52 -70.30 0.19
C THR A 679 -37.51 -69.50 0.99
N ASP A 680 -37.62 -69.55 2.31
CA ASP A 680 -36.65 -68.97 3.25
C ASP A 680 -35.82 -70.07 3.94
N GLU A 681 -34.68 -69.66 4.48
CA GLU A 681 -33.74 -70.51 5.22
C GLU A 681 -33.96 -70.43 6.74
N GLY A 682 -35.17 -70.01 7.14
CA GLY A 682 -35.62 -69.90 8.51
C GLY A 682 -35.98 -71.23 9.16
N ARG A 683 -36.38 -71.13 10.43
CA ARG A 683 -36.90 -72.26 11.22
C ARG A 683 -38.30 -72.69 10.76
N GLY A 684 -39.00 -71.82 10.04
CA GLY A 684 -40.40 -72.01 9.63
C GLY A 684 -41.37 -71.79 10.80
N PHE A 685 -42.67 -71.85 10.52
CA PHE A 685 -43.73 -71.60 11.51
C PHE A 685 -44.92 -72.56 11.33
N ASP A 686 -45.70 -72.76 12.41
CA ASP A 686 -46.94 -73.53 12.34
C ASP A 686 -48.05 -72.69 11.67
N HIS A 687 -48.22 -72.91 10.37
CA HIS A 687 -49.25 -72.24 9.59
C HIS A 687 -50.68 -72.67 9.97
N SER A 688 -50.88 -73.83 10.60
CA SER A 688 -52.20 -74.35 11.02
C SER A 688 -52.82 -73.45 12.10
N GLU A 689 -52.00 -73.03 13.07
CA GLU A 689 -52.44 -72.22 14.20
C GLU A 689 -52.80 -70.78 13.76
N MET A 690 -51.98 -70.20 12.88
CA MET A 690 -52.21 -68.86 12.32
C MET A 690 -53.45 -68.83 11.42
N MET A 691 -53.70 -69.90 10.65
CA MET A 691 -54.88 -70.04 9.80
C MET A 691 -56.18 -70.15 10.61
N ARG A 692 -56.13 -70.75 11.82
CA ARG A 692 -57.29 -70.84 12.71
C ARG A 692 -57.61 -69.51 13.40
N LYS A 693 -56.59 -68.74 13.79
CA LYS A 693 -56.74 -67.42 14.46
C LYS A 693 -57.21 -66.31 13.52
N GLY A 694 -56.90 -66.38 12.22
CA GLY A 694 -57.28 -65.36 11.23
C GLY A 694 -58.75 -65.37 10.77
N ALA A 695 -59.49 -66.46 10.98
CA ALA A 695 -60.88 -66.60 10.54
C ALA A 695 -61.91 -66.03 11.56
N SER A 696 -61.52 -65.78 12.81
CA SER A 696 -62.43 -65.47 13.92
C SER A 696 -62.34 -64.04 14.46
N GLN A 697 -61.54 -63.15 13.86
CA GLN A 697 -61.40 -61.75 14.31
C GLN A 697 -61.38 -60.79 13.13
N ALA A 698 -62.54 -60.63 12.48
CA ALA A 698 -62.81 -59.52 11.59
C ALA A 698 -63.65 -58.50 12.36
N ASN A 699 -63.02 -57.75 13.26
CA ASN A 699 -63.35 -56.35 13.55
C ASN A 699 -62.50 -55.82 14.72
N THR A 700 -62.06 -54.58 14.52
CA THR A 700 -61.52 -53.62 15.51
C THR A 700 -60.02 -53.77 15.90
N GLU A 701 -59.22 -52.81 15.41
CA GLU A 701 -57.94 -52.34 15.96
C GLU A 701 -56.69 -53.24 15.93
N ARG A 702 -56.26 -53.70 14.74
CA ARG A 702 -54.84 -54.02 14.46
C ARG A 702 -54.42 -53.56 13.05
N LEU A 703 -54.08 -52.28 12.93
CA LEU A 703 -53.47 -51.71 11.73
C LEU A 703 -52.12 -52.40 11.43
N GLY A 704 -52.02 -53.10 10.30
CA GLY A 704 -50.74 -53.45 9.65
C GLY A 704 -50.35 -54.93 9.56
N HIS A 705 -51.16 -55.87 10.06
CA HIS A 705 -50.65 -57.21 10.35
C HIS A 705 -51.51 -58.35 9.75
N GLY A 706 -50.89 -59.20 8.93
CA GLY A 706 -51.55 -60.34 8.26
C GLY A 706 -52.18 -60.05 6.89
N ARG A 707 -52.14 -58.77 6.45
CA ARG A 707 -52.75 -58.31 5.19
C ARG A 707 -52.17 -59.02 3.97
N GLY A 708 -50.86 -59.28 3.94
CA GLY A 708 -50.20 -59.97 2.83
C GLY A 708 -50.74 -61.36 2.54
N ILE A 709 -50.99 -62.17 3.58
CA ILE A 709 -51.55 -63.52 3.42
C ILE A 709 -53.03 -63.44 2.99
N GLN A 710 -53.77 -62.46 3.50
CA GLN A 710 -55.16 -62.23 3.10
C GLN A 710 -55.27 -61.78 1.63
N ILE A 711 -54.43 -60.83 1.20
CA ILE A 711 -54.33 -60.37 -0.20
C ILE A 711 -53.92 -61.53 -1.10
N ALA A 712 -52.91 -62.31 -0.68
CA ALA A 712 -52.51 -63.49 -1.44
C ALA A 712 -53.65 -64.53 -1.53
N ARG A 713 -54.48 -64.68 -0.49
CA ARG A 713 -55.62 -65.62 -0.53
C ARG A 713 -56.83 -65.10 -1.30
N SER A 714 -57.04 -63.78 -1.37
CA SER A 714 -58.09 -63.21 -2.20
C SER A 714 -57.73 -63.32 -3.68
N GLU A 715 -56.44 -63.20 -4.00
CA GLU A 715 -56.02 -63.09 -5.39
C GLU A 715 -55.50 -64.38 -6.02
N PHE A 716 -54.84 -65.28 -5.29
CA PHE A 716 -54.34 -66.55 -5.83
C PHE A 716 -55.33 -67.71 -5.62
N ASP A 717 -55.53 -68.54 -6.64
CA ASP A 717 -56.43 -69.71 -6.56
C ASP A 717 -55.89 -70.80 -5.62
N SER A 718 -54.57 -70.87 -5.42
CA SER A 718 -53.97 -71.78 -4.45
C SER A 718 -52.82 -71.14 -3.71
N VAL A 719 -52.88 -71.18 -2.38
CA VAL A 719 -51.81 -70.78 -1.46
C VAL A 719 -51.51 -71.95 -0.54
N ARG A 720 -50.32 -72.55 -0.63
CA ARG A 720 -49.93 -73.73 0.16
C ARG A 720 -48.58 -73.54 0.81
N TYR A 721 -48.48 -73.83 2.11
CA TYR A 721 -47.21 -73.89 2.83
C TYR A 721 -46.69 -75.33 2.90
N ASN A 722 -45.37 -75.51 2.99
CA ASN A 722 -44.79 -76.82 3.29
C ASN A 722 -44.97 -77.20 4.78
N LYS A 723 -44.71 -78.46 5.14
CA LYS A 723 -44.85 -78.95 6.53
C LYS A 723 -44.04 -78.13 7.55
N LYS A 724 -42.86 -77.64 7.15
CA LYS A 724 -41.97 -76.85 8.01
C LYS A 724 -42.44 -75.39 8.16
N GLY A 725 -43.22 -74.87 7.20
CA GLY A 725 -43.68 -73.48 7.18
C GLY A 725 -42.66 -72.46 6.69
N ASN A 726 -41.58 -72.88 6.02
CA ASN A 726 -40.53 -71.99 5.46
C ASN A 726 -40.57 -71.91 3.91
N GLN A 727 -41.68 -72.35 3.31
CA GLN A 727 -41.91 -72.26 1.88
C GLN A 727 -43.39 -72.06 1.62
N VAL A 728 -43.72 -71.07 0.79
CA VAL A 728 -45.07 -70.82 0.28
C VAL A 728 -45.10 -71.02 -1.23
N THR A 729 -46.12 -71.73 -1.72
CA THR A 729 -46.42 -71.89 -3.14
C THR A 729 -47.75 -71.20 -3.44
N LEU A 730 -47.71 -70.27 -4.40
CA LEU A 730 -48.83 -69.46 -4.87
C LEU A 730 -49.11 -69.81 -6.33
N ILE A 731 -50.36 -70.10 -6.68
CA ILE A 731 -50.77 -70.42 -8.06
C ILE A 731 -51.97 -69.57 -8.41
N LYS A 732 -51.88 -68.86 -9.53
CA LYS A 732 -53.00 -68.18 -10.19
C LYS A 732 -53.21 -68.81 -11.56
N LYS A 733 -54.41 -69.31 -11.81
CA LYS A 733 -54.86 -69.84 -13.08
C LYS A 733 -55.55 -68.73 -13.86
N PHE A 734 -55.39 -68.77 -15.16
CA PHE A 734 -56.08 -67.89 -16.09
C PHE A 734 -56.27 -68.65 -17.39
N GLU A 735 -57.32 -68.30 -18.13
CA GLU A 735 -57.50 -68.79 -19.48
C GLU A 735 -56.85 -67.82 -20.44
N LEU A 736 -56.12 -68.34 -21.42
CA LEU A 736 -55.48 -67.51 -22.44
C LEU A 736 -56.58 -66.79 -23.23
N ILE A 737 -56.68 -65.47 -23.06
CA ILE A 737 -57.60 -64.64 -23.85
C ILE A 737 -57.05 -64.64 -25.29
N ARG A 738 -57.52 -65.58 -26.11
CA ARG A 738 -57.29 -65.54 -27.56
C ARG A 738 -58.16 -64.42 -28.13
N GLU A 739 -57.58 -63.22 -28.23
CA GLU A 739 -57.95 -62.27 -29.29
C GLU A 739 -56.69 -61.89 -30.08
N MET A 740 -56.25 -62.81 -30.95
CA MET A 740 -55.65 -62.39 -32.20
C MET A 740 -56.77 -62.34 -33.23
N ASN A 741 -57.28 -61.14 -33.51
CA ASN A 741 -57.85 -60.86 -34.82
C ASN A 741 -56.76 -61.23 -35.85
N PRO A 742 -56.98 -62.21 -36.73
CA PRO A 742 -56.14 -62.34 -37.90
C PRO A 742 -56.41 -61.12 -38.77
N ILE A 743 -55.37 -60.34 -39.01
CA ILE A 743 -55.32 -59.30 -40.04
C ILE A 743 -55.92 -59.90 -41.32
N LYS A 744 -57.08 -59.39 -41.74
CA LYS A 744 -57.59 -59.60 -43.10
C LYS A 744 -56.65 -58.83 -44.04
N ASN A 745 -55.98 -59.61 -44.89
CA ASN A 745 -55.33 -59.30 -46.18
C ASN A 745 -54.68 -57.92 -46.35
#